data_AF-A0A1E4K201-F1
#
_entry.id   AF-A0A1E4K201-F1
#
_cell.length_a   1.000
_cell.length_b   1.000
_cell.length_c   1.000
_cell.angle_alpha   90.00
_cell.angle_beta   90.00
_cell.angle_gamma   90.00
#
_symmetry.space_group_name_H-M   'P 1'
#
loop_
_entity.id
_entity.type
_entity.pdbx_description
1 polymer ?
#
loop_
_entity_poly.entity_id
_entity_poly.type
_entity_poly.pdbx_seq_one_letter_code
_entity_poly.pdbx_strand_id
1 'polypeptide(L)'
;MQAGSQSQWLHASLVAGCIGLCSVLWAGPARAGTEEPIAYIGHGAFFEASGRQITPTQQFVAEAQAWYRADLTQRLDGSKAFDFAAFERDLFDGVPPQGQARLVFEQRALEWLYANSARQKNDDRTLGKLRALDFALTFEMRERVDTKDVGQGVPFVLPPPLAKKLAAIRALQAQGEAGVKTATVNSGIAYTNECIAAGVPIPPSIGVMDPAGLAGWKSQGFIPQALQFIVGTPAELRTYRSTSPLGMCYALPRYSNNAMTTVALDGVICLSEVTSKVCIWDNQMSGTTFSFAAGAQIPIGAPNLGVDPLGRYQAGGNELLGGQGGICTDCHAGENPFITHPKANLGAYLWENLWQVQSLPTFAPNRYDPLVPASWPQNQFSQTFASVPAVCSGCHVKYSAGRFPHLSNQLPGYCGTILPGGYNTTMPPGVPGTQVAAASAFRNAYCFAPPNNTTADAGDPHITTTNGISYDFQAAGEFVVLTNDDTGFEVQSRQSPVQTTFIPPPNPYTGLQSCVSLNTAVAARVNTHRVTYQPVRNTAGKEDMQLRIDGRVTALTATPIPLGGGAYVALAAAGGGMHVVFSDGSDLVATPRFWASQGYWYIDIDITNTPAREGIAGHVLAGDWLPRAPDGSSFGAMPGPLATRHVVLNQTFADAWRVTSATSLFDYATGTSTANFTDRNWPAPPGQACRTTLQPVRPPLTTMQPQLALQACRAVEDDTKHAHCVFDVTVTGDADFARGYLPADGAAGGPARPVGKN
;
A
#
# COMPACT_ATOMS: atom_id res chain seq x y z
N MET A 1 67.40 -8.46 9.97
CA MET A 1 68.12 -8.03 8.75
C MET A 1 68.04 -9.16 7.73
N GLN A 2 67.71 -8.83 6.47
CA GLN A 2 68.06 -9.47 5.18
C GLN A 2 67.89 -10.99 4.88
N ALA A 3 67.45 -11.20 3.62
CA ALA A 3 67.63 -12.35 2.71
C ALA A 3 66.91 -13.68 3.04
N GLY A 4 66.31 -14.43 2.10
CA GLY A 4 66.37 -14.39 0.62
C GLY A 4 67.35 -15.45 0.05
N SER A 5 67.14 -16.13 -1.08
CA SER A 5 66.06 -16.10 -2.08
C SER A 5 66.17 -17.30 -3.06
N GLN A 6 65.21 -17.45 -3.98
CA GLN A 6 65.30 -18.08 -5.32
C GLN A 6 65.64 -19.58 -5.49
N SER A 7 64.80 -20.27 -6.30
CA SER A 7 65.27 -21.05 -7.44
C SER A 7 64.28 -21.00 -8.61
N GLN A 8 64.79 -20.76 -9.82
CA GLN A 8 64.10 -20.92 -11.10
C GLN A 8 64.72 -22.12 -11.85
N TRP A 9 64.01 -22.66 -12.86
CA TRP A 9 64.49 -22.97 -14.23
C TRP A 9 64.08 -24.31 -14.87
N LEU A 10 63.84 -24.22 -16.19
CA LEU A 10 63.99 -25.23 -17.29
C LEU A 10 62.87 -26.27 -17.61
N HIS A 11 61.93 -25.81 -18.44
CA HIS A 11 61.71 -26.24 -19.85
C HIS A 11 61.79 -27.73 -20.31
N ALA A 12 60.63 -28.23 -20.79
CA ALA A 12 60.28 -28.45 -22.22
C ALA A 12 59.99 -29.88 -22.78
N SER A 13 58.88 -29.92 -23.56
CA SER A 13 58.59 -30.72 -24.77
C SER A 13 58.11 -32.19 -24.69
N LEU A 14 56.85 -32.45 -25.09
CA LEU A 14 56.49 -33.30 -26.26
C LEU A 14 54.96 -33.32 -26.62
N VAL A 15 54.56 -32.34 -27.44
CA VAL A 15 53.77 -32.41 -28.70
C VAL A 15 52.65 -33.48 -28.96
N ALA A 16 51.49 -32.93 -29.37
CA ALA A 16 50.45 -33.42 -30.33
C ALA A 16 49.26 -34.31 -29.90
N GLY A 17 48.05 -33.87 -30.28
CA GLY A 17 46.78 -34.59 -30.12
C GLY A 17 45.50 -33.78 -30.47
N CYS A 18 45.48 -33.09 -31.62
CA CYS A 18 44.34 -32.42 -32.30
C CYS A 18 43.03 -32.13 -31.53
N ILE A 19 42.73 -30.85 -31.28
CA ILE A 19 41.35 -30.32 -31.17
C ILE A 19 41.19 -29.16 -32.16
N GLY A 20 40.21 -29.27 -33.06
CA GLY A 20 39.86 -28.26 -34.04
C GLY A 20 38.71 -27.36 -33.60
N LEU A 21 39.03 -26.08 -33.37
CA LEU A 21 38.20 -24.88 -33.56
C LEU A 21 36.67 -25.05 -33.73
N CYS A 22 35.92 -24.56 -32.73
CA CYS A 22 34.90 -23.54 -32.98
C CYS A 22 34.81 -22.58 -31.78
N SER A 23 35.20 -21.34 -32.01
CA SER A 23 35.36 -20.31 -30.97
C SER A 23 34.05 -19.56 -30.74
N VAL A 24 33.41 -19.74 -29.57
CA VAL A 24 32.40 -18.79 -29.08
C VAL A 24 33.09 -17.83 -28.13
N LEU A 25 33.18 -16.56 -28.53
CA LEU A 25 33.76 -15.49 -27.72
C LEU A 25 32.89 -15.21 -26.49
N TRP A 26 33.29 -15.76 -25.35
CA TRP A 26 32.78 -15.33 -24.05
C TRP A 26 33.41 -13.98 -23.68
N ALA A 27 32.58 -12.95 -23.52
CA ALA A 27 32.98 -11.76 -22.80
C ALA A 27 33.14 -12.11 -21.31
N GLY A 28 34.34 -11.92 -20.76
CA GLY A 28 34.60 -12.17 -19.34
C GLY A 28 33.95 -11.12 -18.43
N PRO A 29 33.77 -11.41 -17.12
CA PRO A 29 33.20 -10.46 -16.18
C PRO A 29 34.11 -9.22 -16.04
N ALA A 30 33.53 -8.03 -16.23
CA ALA A 30 34.22 -6.77 -16.02
C ALA A 30 34.63 -6.62 -14.54
N ARG A 31 35.90 -6.24 -14.30
CA ARG A 31 36.37 -5.89 -12.97
C ARG A 31 36.00 -4.43 -12.67
N ALA A 32 35.47 -4.15 -11.48
CA ALA A 32 35.08 -2.82 -11.00
C ALA A 32 36.27 -1.85 -10.74
N GLY A 33 37.40 -2.03 -11.44
CA GLY A 33 38.56 -1.14 -11.42
C GLY A 33 38.72 -0.29 -12.68
N THR A 34 37.75 -0.34 -13.60
CA THR A 34 37.69 0.53 -14.79
C THR A 34 36.81 1.74 -14.52
N GLU A 35 37.09 2.84 -15.22
CA GLU A 35 36.29 4.07 -15.22
C GLU A 35 34.80 3.79 -15.48
N GLU A 36 33.92 4.56 -14.84
CA GLU A 36 32.47 4.36 -14.92
C GLU A 36 31.96 4.62 -16.36
N PRO A 37 31.22 3.68 -16.97
CA PRO A 37 30.86 3.75 -18.39
C PRO A 37 29.90 4.90 -18.75
N ILE A 38 29.19 5.46 -17.76
CA ILE A 38 28.40 6.68 -17.89
C ILE A 38 28.94 7.67 -16.87
N ALA A 39 29.76 8.63 -17.30
CA ALA A 39 30.29 9.65 -16.40
C ALA A 39 29.17 10.60 -15.95
N TYR A 40 28.35 11.06 -16.89
CA TYR A 40 27.21 11.94 -16.61
C TYR A 40 26.07 11.77 -17.63
N ILE A 41 24.90 12.26 -17.26
CA ILE A 41 23.66 12.25 -18.05
C ILE A 41 23.10 13.67 -18.13
N GLY A 42 22.44 14.01 -19.24
CA GLY A 42 21.80 15.31 -19.41
C GLY A 42 21.03 15.41 -20.71
N HIS A 43 19.88 16.09 -20.71
CA HIS A 43 19.03 16.32 -21.88
C HIS A 43 18.67 15.04 -22.68
N GLY A 44 18.50 13.91 -22.01
CA GLY A 44 18.22 12.61 -22.65
C GLY A 44 19.43 11.90 -23.26
N ALA A 45 20.64 12.39 -23.02
CA ALA A 45 21.89 11.83 -23.52
C ALA A 45 22.80 11.31 -22.38
N PHE A 46 23.59 10.28 -22.72
CA PHE A 46 24.66 9.73 -21.89
C PHE A 46 26.02 10.27 -22.36
N PHE A 47 26.99 10.39 -21.46
CA PHE A 47 28.32 10.89 -21.80
C PHE A 47 29.43 10.16 -21.06
N GLU A 48 30.58 9.99 -21.73
CA GLU A 48 31.82 9.48 -21.14
C GLU A 48 32.62 10.62 -20.49
N ALA A 49 33.63 10.29 -19.67
CA ALA A 49 34.39 11.28 -18.90
C ALA A 49 35.13 12.33 -19.76
N SER A 50 35.36 12.05 -21.05
CA SER A 50 36.06 12.92 -22.01
C SER A 50 35.29 14.17 -22.43
N GLY A 51 33.98 14.24 -22.17
CA GLY A 51 33.08 15.25 -22.76
C GLY A 51 32.12 14.68 -23.82
N ARG A 52 32.42 13.50 -24.39
CA ARG A 52 31.77 12.98 -25.59
C ARG A 52 30.44 12.28 -25.29
N GLN A 53 29.43 12.58 -26.10
CA GLN A 53 28.12 11.90 -26.06
C GLN A 53 28.25 10.44 -26.50
N ILE A 54 27.60 9.55 -25.76
CA ILE A 54 27.48 8.12 -26.04
C ILE A 54 26.17 7.87 -26.79
N THR A 55 26.24 7.12 -27.89
CA THR A 55 25.06 6.57 -28.57
C THR A 55 24.67 5.25 -27.89
N PRO A 56 23.48 5.15 -27.24
CA PRO A 56 23.09 3.91 -26.58
C PRO A 56 22.81 2.81 -27.62
N THR A 57 23.56 1.71 -27.50
CA THR A 57 23.34 0.44 -28.22
C THR A 57 23.09 -0.67 -27.21
N GLN A 58 22.52 -1.79 -27.63
CA GLN A 58 22.34 -2.96 -26.77
C GLN A 58 23.69 -3.46 -26.22
N GLN A 59 24.76 -3.40 -27.03
CA GLN A 59 26.12 -3.71 -26.56
C GLN A 59 26.57 -2.76 -25.44
N PHE A 60 26.48 -1.44 -25.65
CA PHE A 60 26.88 -0.46 -24.63
C PHE A 60 26.06 -0.60 -23.34
N VAL A 61 24.75 -0.81 -23.45
CA VAL A 61 23.88 -1.00 -22.30
C VAL A 61 24.23 -2.29 -21.55
N ALA A 62 24.53 -3.39 -22.23
CA ALA A 62 25.01 -4.62 -21.59
C ALA A 62 26.32 -4.41 -20.82
N GLU A 63 27.29 -3.70 -21.43
CA GLU A 63 28.58 -3.37 -20.81
C GLU A 63 28.39 -2.45 -19.58
N ALA A 64 27.52 -1.44 -19.68
CA ALA A 64 27.19 -0.54 -18.58
C ALA A 64 26.46 -1.26 -17.43
N GLN A 65 25.45 -2.07 -17.74
CA GLN A 65 24.72 -2.87 -16.76
C GLN A 65 25.63 -3.88 -16.05
N ALA A 66 26.55 -4.53 -16.77
CA ALA A 66 27.54 -5.42 -16.17
C ALA A 66 28.48 -4.70 -15.19
N TRP A 67 28.90 -3.47 -15.50
CA TRP A 67 29.71 -2.64 -14.59
C TRP A 67 28.92 -2.28 -13.32
N TYR A 68 27.67 -1.79 -13.45
CA TYR A 68 26.82 -1.48 -12.29
C TYR A 68 26.50 -2.71 -11.44
N ARG A 69 26.28 -3.87 -12.07
CA ARG A 69 26.04 -5.13 -11.35
C ARG A 69 27.27 -5.51 -10.54
N ALA A 70 28.47 -5.41 -11.10
CA ALA A 70 29.71 -5.69 -10.40
C ALA A 70 29.97 -4.72 -9.22
N ASP A 71 29.71 -3.42 -9.40
CA ASP A 71 29.89 -2.42 -8.35
C ASP A 71 28.86 -2.56 -7.21
N LEU A 72 27.57 -2.70 -7.53
CA LEU A 72 26.51 -2.81 -6.52
C LEU A 72 26.56 -4.15 -5.76
N THR A 73 26.92 -5.25 -6.43
CA THR A 73 27.04 -6.57 -5.77
C THR A 73 28.18 -6.59 -4.75
N GLN A 74 29.28 -5.87 -5.01
CA GLN A 74 30.38 -5.71 -4.02
C GLN A 74 29.97 -4.89 -2.78
N ARG A 75 28.81 -4.25 -2.80
CA ARG A 75 28.28 -3.37 -1.75
C ARG A 75 27.05 -3.96 -1.03
N LEU A 76 26.72 -5.23 -1.30
CA LEU A 76 25.74 -6.01 -0.53
C LEU A 76 26.38 -6.59 0.75
N ASP A 77 25.56 -6.78 1.79
CA ASP A 77 25.92 -7.68 2.88
C ASP A 77 25.74 -9.16 2.49
N GLY A 78 26.29 -10.06 3.32
CA GLY A 78 26.27 -11.50 3.04
C GLY A 78 24.89 -12.17 3.05
N SER A 79 23.89 -11.57 3.70
CA SER A 79 22.50 -12.07 3.67
C SER A 79 21.84 -11.64 2.36
N LYS A 80 21.95 -10.37 2.02
CA LYS A 80 21.40 -9.81 0.78
C LYS A 80 22.03 -10.40 -0.48
N ALA A 81 23.27 -10.87 -0.42
CA ALA A 81 23.90 -11.61 -1.52
C ALA A 81 23.18 -12.94 -1.83
N PHE A 82 22.64 -13.64 -0.83
CA PHE A 82 21.85 -14.86 -1.02
C PHE A 82 20.45 -14.54 -1.57
N ASP A 83 19.78 -13.54 -1.00
CA ASP A 83 18.48 -13.06 -1.47
C ASP A 83 18.56 -12.62 -2.94
N PHE A 84 19.65 -11.92 -3.32
CA PHE A 84 19.89 -11.50 -4.69
C PHE A 84 20.02 -12.69 -5.64
N ALA A 85 20.80 -13.72 -5.28
CA ALA A 85 20.98 -14.89 -6.12
C ALA A 85 19.67 -15.69 -6.32
N ALA A 86 18.78 -15.69 -5.32
CA ALA A 86 17.45 -16.27 -5.44
C ALA A 86 16.55 -15.42 -6.35
N PHE A 87 16.46 -14.12 -6.09
CA PHE A 87 15.70 -13.17 -6.91
C PHE A 87 16.15 -13.17 -8.38
N GLU A 88 17.45 -13.19 -8.63
CA GLU A 88 18.05 -13.12 -9.96
C GLU A 88 17.73 -14.36 -10.80
N ARG A 89 17.80 -15.56 -10.21
CA ARG A 89 17.39 -16.81 -10.85
C ARG A 89 15.92 -16.75 -11.27
N ASP A 90 15.05 -16.34 -10.34
CA ASP A 90 13.60 -16.33 -10.57
C ASP A 90 13.19 -15.21 -11.54
N LEU A 91 13.88 -14.06 -11.52
CA LEU A 91 13.77 -12.96 -12.48
C LEU A 91 14.08 -13.41 -13.90
N PHE A 92 15.19 -14.14 -14.10
CA PHE A 92 15.69 -14.52 -15.42
C PHE A 92 15.13 -15.83 -15.99
N ASP A 93 14.42 -16.63 -15.21
CA ASP A 93 13.73 -17.82 -15.73
C ASP A 93 12.82 -17.48 -16.92
N GLY A 94 12.90 -18.26 -18.00
CA GLY A 94 12.17 -18.00 -19.25
C GLY A 94 12.54 -16.71 -20.01
N VAL A 95 13.50 -15.91 -19.54
CA VAL A 95 13.98 -14.70 -20.23
C VAL A 95 15.10 -15.09 -21.21
N PRO A 96 15.08 -14.63 -22.48
CA PRO A 96 16.17 -14.86 -23.42
C PRO A 96 17.53 -14.42 -22.83
N PRO A 97 18.64 -15.15 -23.07
CA PRO A 97 19.93 -14.86 -22.48
C PRO A 97 20.63 -13.63 -23.08
N GLN A 98 20.11 -13.07 -24.18
CA GLN A 98 20.67 -11.94 -24.93
C GLN A 98 19.54 -11.09 -25.55
N GLY A 99 19.90 -9.95 -26.12
CA GLY A 99 18.98 -9.02 -26.77
C GLY A 99 18.27 -8.07 -25.79
N GLN A 100 17.56 -7.07 -26.31
CA GLN A 100 16.99 -6.00 -25.49
C GLN A 100 16.02 -6.49 -24.40
N ALA A 101 15.28 -7.58 -24.62
CA ALA A 101 14.43 -8.17 -23.59
C ALA A 101 15.24 -8.64 -22.36
N ARG A 102 16.47 -9.15 -22.56
CA ARG A 102 17.39 -9.46 -21.46
C ARG A 102 17.76 -8.20 -20.68
N LEU A 103 18.13 -7.14 -21.40
CA LEU A 103 18.60 -5.88 -20.81
C LEU A 103 17.50 -5.18 -19.97
N VAL A 104 16.23 -5.27 -20.37
CA VAL A 104 15.10 -4.78 -19.56
C VAL A 104 14.99 -5.52 -18.22
N PHE A 105 15.26 -6.83 -18.20
CA PHE A 105 15.25 -7.62 -16.97
C PHE A 105 16.52 -7.42 -16.14
N GLU A 106 17.70 -7.31 -16.75
CA GLU A 106 18.95 -6.90 -16.07
C GLU A 106 18.76 -5.55 -15.34
N GLN A 107 18.00 -4.63 -15.93
CA GLN A 107 17.68 -3.36 -15.28
C GLN A 107 16.89 -3.52 -13.97
N ARG A 108 16.02 -4.55 -13.85
CA ARG A 108 15.34 -4.88 -12.59
C ARG A 108 16.29 -5.47 -11.55
N ALA A 109 17.27 -6.26 -11.98
CA ALA A 109 18.32 -6.78 -11.11
C ALA A 109 19.15 -5.63 -10.51
N LEU A 110 19.52 -4.65 -11.33
CA LEU A 110 20.27 -3.46 -10.89
C LEU A 110 19.47 -2.57 -9.92
N GLU A 111 18.17 -2.38 -10.15
CA GLU A 111 17.33 -1.63 -9.21
C GLU A 111 17.17 -2.34 -7.86
N TRP A 112 17.00 -3.68 -7.87
CA TRP A 112 16.98 -4.47 -6.65
C TRP A 112 18.32 -4.34 -5.90
N LEU A 113 19.44 -4.47 -6.62
CA LEU A 113 20.79 -4.32 -6.08
C LEU A 113 21.00 -2.94 -5.47
N TYR A 114 20.60 -1.88 -6.19
CA TYR A 114 20.71 -0.51 -5.70
C TYR A 114 19.93 -0.32 -4.40
N ALA A 115 18.66 -0.76 -4.37
CA ALA A 115 17.77 -0.64 -3.23
C ALA A 115 18.21 -1.46 -1.99
N ASN A 116 18.97 -2.54 -2.18
CA ASN A 116 19.48 -3.40 -1.10
C ASN A 116 20.98 -3.19 -0.81
N SER A 117 21.65 -2.26 -1.49
CA SER A 117 23.07 -1.94 -1.24
C SER A 117 23.23 -0.98 -0.06
N ALA A 118 24.32 -1.13 0.70
CA ALA A 118 24.55 -0.40 1.96
C ALA A 118 24.74 1.13 1.84
N ARG A 119 24.54 1.71 0.64
CA ARG A 119 24.73 3.14 0.35
C ARG A 119 23.53 3.83 -0.32
N GLN A 120 22.36 3.19 -0.33
CA GLN A 120 21.11 3.73 -0.90
C GLN A 120 20.80 5.19 -0.48
N LYS A 121 21.22 5.60 0.73
CA LYS A 121 20.87 6.90 1.33
C LYS A 121 21.49 8.16 0.68
N ASN A 122 22.44 8.07 -0.26
CA ASN A 122 23.13 9.27 -0.80
C ASN A 122 23.69 9.15 -2.24
N ASP A 123 23.30 8.17 -3.07
CA ASP A 123 23.85 7.99 -4.44
C ASP A 123 22.83 8.23 -5.57
N ASP A 124 22.21 9.41 -5.55
CA ASP A 124 21.28 9.87 -6.59
C ASP A 124 21.91 9.90 -7.99
N ARG A 125 23.23 10.03 -8.08
CA ARG A 125 23.97 10.02 -9.34
C ARG A 125 23.94 8.64 -9.99
N THR A 126 24.16 7.57 -9.23
CA THR A 126 24.00 6.19 -9.73
C THR A 126 22.53 5.90 -10.03
N LEU A 127 21.59 6.28 -9.15
CA LEU A 127 20.15 6.09 -9.38
C LEU A 127 19.66 6.79 -10.66
N GLY A 128 20.10 8.03 -10.89
CA GLY A 128 19.78 8.78 -12.11
C GLY A 128 20.26 8.08 -13.37
N LYS A 129 21.46 7.49 -13.36
CA LYS A 129 22.01 6.72 -14.50
C LYS A 129 21.25 5.41 -14.73
N LEU A 130 20.88 4.69 -13.67
CA LEU A 130 20.04 3.50 -13.77
C LEU A 130 18.65 3.84 -14.33
N ARG A 131 18.02 4.94 -13.89
CA ARG A 131 16.74 5.42 -14.44
C ARG A 131 16.86 5.86 -15.90
N ALA A 132 17.97 6.50 -16.28
CA ALA A 132 18.24 6.87 -17.67
C ALA A 132 18.41 5.64 -18.57
N LEU A 133 19.09 4.59 -18.08
CA LEU A 133 19.20 3.29 -18.77
C LEU A 133 17.83 2.61 -18.92
N ASP A 134 16.99 2.59 -17.87
CA ASP A 134 15.63 2.05 -17.98
C ASP A 134 14.77 2.82 -18.99
N PHE A 135 14.86 4.15 -19.00
CA PHE A 135 14.17 4.98 -19.99
C PHE A 135 14.65 4.66 -21.42
N ALA A 136 15.96 4.55 -21.64
CA ALA A 136 16.51 4.16 -22.94
C ALA A 136 16.02 2.77 -23.39
N LEU A 137 15.88 1.84 -22.46
CA LEU A 137 15.36 0.48 -22.68
C LEU A 137 13.88 0.43 -23.10
N THR A 138 13.13 1.53 -22.97
CA THR A 138 11.75 1.63 -23.48
C THR A 138 11.64 1.85 -24.99
N PHE A 139 12.76 2.13 -25.69
CA PHE A 139 12.80 2.34 -27.14
C PHE A 139 13.66 1.29 -27.83
N GLU A 140 13.32 0.89 -29.06
CA GLU A 140 14.10 -0.09 -29.82
C GLU A 140 15.57 0.37 -29.99
N MET A 141 16.50 -0.44 -29.50
CA MET A 141 17.93 -0.14 -29.55
C MET A 141 18.68 -0.98 -30.59
N ARG A 142 19.60 -0.33 -31.29
CA ARG A 142 20.53 -0.97 -32.22
C ARG A 142 21.46 -1.93 -31.49
N GLU A 143 21.81 -3.06 -32.09
CA GLU A 143 22.85 -3.93 -31.56
C GLU A 143 24.23 -3.25 -31.58
N ARG A 144 24.57 -2.58 -32.70
CA ARG A 144 25.84 -1.86 -32.94
C ARG A 144 25.62 -0.55 -33.73
N VAL A 145 26.69 0.18 -34.00
CA VAL A 145 26.64 1.57 -34.50
C VAL A 145 26.44 1.66 -36.03
N ASP A 146 26.63 0.56 -36.76
CA ASP A 146 27.06 0.53 -38.16
C ASP A 146 26.08 -0.09 -39.18
N THR A 147 24.78 -0.22 -38.86
CA THR A 147 23.73 -0.64 -39.81
C THR A 147 22.74 0.48 -40.15
N LYS A 148 22.43 0.67 -41.44
CA LYS A 148 21.55 1.74 -41.97
C LYS A 148 20.08 1.53 -41.59
N ASP A 149 19.41 2.59 -41.11
CA ASP A 149 17.97 2.79 -40.79
C ASP A 149 17.19 1.56 -40.26
N VAL A 150 16.59 1.56 -39.06
CA VAL A 150 15.81 2.60 -38.36
C VAL A 150 16.28 2.68 -36.88
N GLY A 151 16.00 3.68 -36.03
CA GLY A 151 15.40 5.01 -36.18
C GLY A 151 15.59 5.84 -34.88
N GLN A 152 14.62 6.69 -34.52
CA GLN A 152 14.49 7.34 -33.20
C GLN A 152 13.02 7.30 -32.74
N GLY A 153 12.75 6.87 -31.51
CA GLY A 153 11.43 6.99 -30.86
C GLY A 153 10.42 5.84 -31.07
N VAL A 154 10.81 4.70 -31.65
CA VAL A 154 9.94 3.51 -31.70
C VAL A 154 9.93 2.81 -30.33
N PRO A 155 8.76 2.62 -29.67
CA PRO A 155 8.70 1.93 -28.39
C PRO A 155 9.06 0.45 -28.51
N PHE A 156 9.94 -0.05 -27.65
CA PHE A 156 10.26 -1.47 -27.55
C PHE A 156 9.14 -2.20 -26.79
N VAL A 157 8.42 -3.08 -27.48
CA VAL A 157 7.34 -3.88 -26.89
C VAL A 157 7.87 -5.25 -26.49
N LEU A 158 7.88 -5.52 -25.18
CA LEU A 158 8.19 -6.86 -24.67
C LEU A 158 7.16 -7.89 -25.16
N PRO A 159 7.58 -9.13 -25.48
CA PRO A 159 6.67 -10.25 -25.70
C PRO A 159 5.66 -10.37 -24.54
N PRO A 160 4.36 -10.58 -24.78
CA PRO A 160 3.33 -10.53 -23.73
C PRO A 160 3.60 -11.37 -22.46
N PRO A 161 4.19 -12.59 -22.54
CA PRO A 161 4.56 -13.34 -21.34
C PRO A 161 5.63 -12.63 -20.48
N LEU A 162 6.62 -12.02 -21.12
CA LEU A 162 7.69 -11.27 -20.45
C LEU A 162 7.17 -9.94 -19.90
N ALA A 163 6.26 -9.26 -20.63
CA ALA A 163 5.58 -8.07 -20.12
C ALA A 163 4.75 -8.38 -18.86
N LYS A 164 3.98 -9.49 -18.85
CA LYS A 164 3.21 -9.97 -17.69
C LYS A 164 4.12 -10.32 -16.51
N LYS A 165 5.25 -11.00 -16.76
CA LYS A 165 6.26 -11.31 -15.73
C LYS A 165 6.88 -10.04 -15.13
N LEU A 166 7.28 -9.08 -15.97
CA LEU A 166 7.87 -7.81 -15.53
C LEU A 166 6.88 -6.98 -14.68
N ALA A 167 5.61 -6.95 -15.06
CA ALA A 167 4.56 -6.27 -14.30
C ALA A 167 4.36 -6.88 -12.91
N ALA A 168 4.34 -8.22 -12.81
CA ALA A 168 4.23 -8.92 -11.52
C ALA A 168 5.43 -8.64 -10.59
N ILE A 169 6.65 -8.54 -11.14
CA ILE A 169 7.86 -8.22 -10.37
C ILE A 169 7.87 -6.76 -9.92
N ARG A 170 7.42 -5.82 -10.77
CA ARG A 170 7.26 -4.41 -10.38
C ARG A 170 6.21 -4.23 -9.27
N ALA A 171 5.13 -5.02 -9.28
CA ALA A 171 4.14 -5.04 -8.21
C ALA A 171 4.70 -5.56 -6.87
N LEU A 172 5.65 -6.51 -6.90
CA LEU A 172 6.38 -6.98 -5.70
C LEU A 172 7.34 -5.91 -5.14
N GLN A 173 8.12 -5.26 -6.02
CA GLN A 173 9.12 -4.26 -5.61
C GLN A 173 8.49 -2.99 -5.03
N ALA A 174 7.25 -2.66 -5.40
CA ALA A 174 6.52 -1.50 -4.89
C ALA A 174 5.98 -1.66 -3.45
N GLN A 175 6.17 -2.83 -2.82
CA GLN A 175 5.61 -3.15 -1.49
C GLN A 175 6.71 -3.38 -0.43
N GLY A 176 7.78 -2.58 -0.49
CA GLY A 176 8.90 -2.66 0.43
C GLY A 176 8.56 -2.19 1.85
N GLU A 177 8.81 -3.08 2.81
CA GLU A 177 8.77 -2.91 4.27
C GLU A 177 7.39 -2.95 4.97
N ALA A 178 7.40 -3.61 6.14
CA ALA A 178 6.30 -3.94 7.06
C ALA A 178 5.19 -4.92 6.58
N GLY A 179 4.78 -5.81 7.49
CA GLY A 179 3.70 -6.79 7.31
C GLY A 179 4.19 -8.21 6.96
N VAL A 180 4.02 -9.16 7.88
CA VAL A 180 4.18 -10.61 7.60
C VAL A 180 3.00 -11.07 6.74
N LYS A 181 3.20 -11.07 5.42
CA LYS A 181 2.21 -11.53 4.44
C LYS A 181 2.11 -13.05 4.47
N THR A 182 0.92 -13.58 4.21
CA THR A 182 0.63 -15.01 4.01
C THR A 182 1.08 -15.53 2.63
N ALA A 183 2.26 -15.07 2.23
CA ALA A 183 2.85 -15.33 0.94
C ALA A 183 3.34 -16.78 0.86
N THR A 184 2.62 -17.63 0.13
CA THR A 184 3.16 -18.94 -0.27
C THR A 184 4.10 -18.80 -1.46
N VAL A 185 5.18 -19.56 -1.45
CA VAL A 185 6.02 -19.86 -2.63
C VAL A 185 5.87 -21.32 -3.06
N ASN A 186 5.00 -22.08 -2.38
CA ASN A 186 4.86 -23.51 -2.57
C ASN A 186 3.91 -23.86 -3.71
N SER A 187 4.18 -25.00 -4.32
CA SER A 187 3.41 -25.60 -5.41
C SER A 187 3.04 -27.04 -5.04
N GLY A 188 2.04 -27.60 -5.70
CA GLY A 188 1.80 -29.03 -5.69
C GLY A 188 1.46 -29.61 -4.31
N ILE A 189 2.11 -30.73 -3.98
CA ILE A 189 2.02 -31.36 -2.66
C ILE A 189 2.62 -30.49 -1.54
N ALA A 190 3.59 -29.62 -1.83
CA ALA A 190 4.17 -28.73 -0.81
C ALA A 190 3.15 -27.67 -0.37
N TYR A 191 2.40 -27.09 -1.32
CA TYR A 191 1.28 -26.20 -1.01
C TYR A 191 0.18 -26.93 -0.24
N THR A 192 -0.15 -28.15 -0.66
CA THR A 192 -1.14 -29.00 0.04
C THR A 192 -0.74 -29.25 1.51
N ASN A 193 0.54 -29.51 1.77
CA ASN A 193 1.06 -29.67 3.13
C ASN A 193 1.05 -28.37 3.94
N GLU A 194 1.34 -27.22 3.31
CA GLU A 194 1.23 -25.89 3.92
C GLU A 194 -0.21 -25.60 4.35
N CYS A 195 -1.19 -25.88 3.49
CA CYS A 195 -2.62 -25.77 3.80
C CYS A 195 -3.01 -26.62 5.02
N ILE A 196 -2.57 -27.88 5.08
CA ILE A 196 -2.81 -28.76 6.23
C ILE A 196 -2.17 -28.19 7.50
N ALA A 197 -0.92 -27.74 7.44
CA ALA A 197 -0.21 -27.13 8.57
C ALA A 197 -0.87 -25.82 9.04
N ALA A 198 -1.50 -25.08 8.14
CA ALA A 198 -2.30 -23.89 8.41
C ALA A 198 -3.72 -24.21 8.92
N GLY A 199 -4.09 -25.49 9.07
CA GLY A 199 -5.41 -25.92 9.54
C GLY A 199 -6.53 -25.80 8.50
N VAL A 200 -6.18 -25.69 7.21
CA VAL A 200 -7.12 -25.68 6.09
C VAL A 200 -7.39 -27.12 5.63
N PRO A 201 -8.65 -27.54 5.45
CA PRO A 201 -8.94 -28.89 4.98
C PRO A 201 -8.59 -29.05 3.50
N ILE A 202 -8.16 -30.26 3.14
CA ILE A 202 -7.97 -30.68 1.75
C ILE A 202 -9.19 -31.51 1.35
N PRO A 203 -9.93 -31.14 0.29
CA PRO A 203 -11.08 -31.91 -0.15
C PRO A 203 -10.64 -33.16 -0.93
N PRO A 204 -11.54 -34.16 -1.05
CA PRO A 204 -11.31 -35.27 -1.97
C PRO A 204 -11.29 -34.78 -3.42
N SER A 205 -10.77 -35.62 -4.33
CA SER A 205 -10.83 -35.39 -5.78
C SER A 205 -12.21 -34.89 -6.21
N ILE A 206 -12.24 -33.93 -7.13
CA ILE A 206 -13.47 -33.49 -7.81
C ILE A 206 -14.22 -34.73 -8.31
N GLY A 207 -15.55 -34.71 -8.30
CA GLY A 207 -16.37 -35.83 -8.80
C GLY A 207 -16.53 -37.01 -7.84
N VAL A 208 -15.78 -37.07 -6.73
CA VAL A 208 -16.11 -37.95 -5.60
C VAL A 208 -17.30 -37.35 -4.86
N MET A 209 -18.52 -37.80 -5.17
CA MET A 209 -19.76 -37.23 -4.61
C MET A 209 -20.21 -37.94 -3.34
N ASP A 210 -20.73 -37.18 -2.37
CA ASP A 210 -21.32 -37.68 -1.12
C ASP A 210 -22.55 -36.83 -0.73
N PRO A 211 -23.75 -37.42 -0.55
CA PRO A 211 -24.93 -36.69 -0.08
C PRO A 211 -24.76 -35.98 1.27
N ALA A 212 -23.89 -36.50 2.16
CA ALA A 212 -23.60 -35.87 3.45
C ALA A 212 -22.57 -34.74 3.35
N GLY A 213 -21.64 -34.81 2.39
CA GLY A 213 -20.56 -33.84 2.20
C GLY A 213 -19.37 -34.04 3.13
N LEU A 214 -19.18 -35.24 3.68
CA LEU A 214 -18.17 -35.57 4.70
C LEU A 214 -17.08 -36.52 4.17
N ALA A 215 -17.41 -37.39 3.23
CA ALA A 215 -16.47 -38.28 2.53
C ALA A 215 -16.29 -37.90 1.04
N GLY A 216 -17.01 -36.88 0.58
CA GLY A 216 -17.10 -36.45 -0.81
C GLY A 216 -17.74 -35.06 -0.93
N TRP A 217 -17.88 -34.59 -2.15
CA TRP A 217 -18.56 -33.36 -2.50
C TRP A 217 -20.08 -33.53 -2.44
N LYS A 218 -20.75 -32.70 -1.65
CA LYS A 218 -22.20 -32.57 -1.63
C LYS A 218 -22.64 -31.52 -2.65
N SER A 219 -23.55 -31.89 -3.54
CA SER A 219 -24.28 -30.92 -4.37
C SER A 219 -25.23 -30.11 -3.49
N GLN A 220 -25.12 -28.79 -3.52
CA GLN A 220 -26.09 -27.88 -2.90
C GLN A 220 -27.18 -27.44 -3.88
N GLY A 221 -27.00 -27.70 -5.18
CA GLY A 221 -27.90 -27.29 -6.26
C GLY A 221 -27.24 -26.34 -7.28
N PHE A 222 -27.98 -26.03 -8.34
CA PHE A 222 -27.54 -25.09 -9.37
C PHE A 222 -27.91 -23.65 -9.01
N ILE A 223 -26.99 -22.72 -9.24
CA ILE A 223 -27.25 -21.28 -9.08
C ILE A 223 -28.16 -20.83 -10.24
N PRO A 224 -29.37 -20.31 -9.97
CA PRO A 224 -30.28 -19.83 -11.01
C PRO A 224 -29.60 -18.79 -11.89
N GLN A 225 -29.69 -18.92 -13.21
CA GLN A 225 -28.94 -18.07 -14.16
C GLN A 225 -29.22 -16.57 -13.96
N ALA A 226 -30.45 -16.20 -13.58
CA ALA A 226 -30.85 -14.83 -13.26
C ALA A 226 -30.20 -14.25 -11.97
N LEU A 227 -29.59 -15.09 -11.14
CA LEU A 227 -28.83 -14.71 -9.94
C LEU A 227 -27.31 -14.84 -10.14
N GLN A 228 -26.87 -15.26 -11.33
CA GLN A 228 -25.45 -15.27 -11.72
C GLN A 228 -25.06 -13.92 -12.30
N PHE A 229 -23.91 -13.39 -11.89
CA PHE A 229 -23.42 -12.08 -12.32
C PHE A 229 -22.03 -12.13 -12.99
N ILE A 230 -21.49 -13.34 -13.22
CA ILE A 230 -20.23 -13.60 -13.93
C ILE A 230 -20.38 -14.76 -14.91
N VAL A 231 -20.95 -15.88 -14.44
CA VAL A 231 -20.76 -17.19 -15.07
C VAL A 231 -21.56 -17.36 -16.37
N GLY A 232 -22.80 -16.90 -16.42
CA GLY A 232 -23.65 -16.90 -17.63
C GLY A 232 -24.05 -18.29 -18.16
N THR A 233 -23.53 -19.38 -17.59
CA THR A 233 -23.74 -20.78 -17.97
C THR A 233 -24.24 -21.59 -16.75
N PRO A 234 -24.67 -22.85 -16.90
CA PRO A 234 -25.02 -23.66 -15.73
C PRO A 234 -23.83 -23.75 -14.77
N ALA A 235 -24.08 -23.41 -13.50
CA ALA A 235 -23.10 -23.42 -12.43
C ALA A 235 -23.70 -24.16 -11.24
N GLU A 236 -23.05 -25.25 -10.82
CA GLU A 236 -23.48 -26.04 -9.66
C GLU A 236 -22.62 -25.66 -8.46
N LEU A 237 -23.23 -25.39 -7.32
CA LEU A 237 -22.49 -25.23 -6.07
C LEU A 237 -22.28 -26.59 -5.42
N ARG A 238 -21.02 -26.92 -5.11
CA ARG A 238 -20.66 -28.09 -4.32
C ARG A 238 -19.89 -27.71 -3.06
N THR A 239 -20.11 -28.46 -1.99
CA THR A 239 -19.46 -28.24 -0.69
C THR A 239 -18.90 -29.53 -0.12
N TYR A 240 -17.73 -29.45 0.48
CA TYR A 240 -17.15 -30.50 1.33
C TYR A 240 -16.94 -29.92 2.73
N ARG A 241 -17.24 -30.68 3.77
CA ARG A 241 -17.07 -30.28 5.18
C ARG A 241 -16.14 -31.27 5.88
N SER A 242 -15.13 -30.74 6.56
CA SER A 242 -14.13 -31.49 7.30
C SER A 242 -14.28 -31.27 8.80
N THR A 243 -14.15 -32.34 9.56
CA THR A 243 -14.08 -32.30 11.04
C THR A 243 -12.64 -32.30 11.56
N SER A 244 -11.64 -32.61 10.73
CA SER A 244 -10.22 -32.62 11.10
C SER A 244 -9.32 -32.45 9.86
N PRO A 245 -8.68 -31.28 9.65
CA PRO A 245 -8.86 -30.05 10.41
C PRO A 245 -10.29 -29.50 10.23
N LEU A 246 -10.81 -28.79 11.23
CA LEU A 246 -12.17 -28.24 11.19
C LEU A 246 -12.26 -27.12 10.13
N GLY A 247 -13.18 -27.27 9.19
CA GLY A 247 -13.33 -26.35 8.08
C GLY A 247 -14.16 -26.91 6.94
N MET A 248 -14.10 -26.24 5.80
CA MET A 248 -14.88 -26.61 4.62
C MET A 248 -14.21 -26.19 3.30
N CYS A 249 -14.75 -26.71 2.20
CA CYS A 249 -14.41 -26.31 0.85
C CYS A 249 -15.65 -26.05 0.01
N TYR A 250 -15.56 -25.04 -0.85
CA TYR A 250 -16.52 -24.72 -1.90
C TYR A 250 -15.89 -25.01 -3.26
N ALA A 251 -16.60 -25.74 -4.11
CA ALA A 251 -16.28 -25.91 -5.52
C ALA A 251 -17.43 -25.37 -6.37
N LEU A 252 -17.11 -24.77 -7.50
CA LEU A 252 -18.08 -24.17 -8.41
C LEU A 252 -17.82 -24.64 -9.86
N PRO A 253 -18.16 -25.90 -10.19
CA PRO A 253 -18.12 -26.40 -11.56
C PRO A 253 -19.09 -25.61 -12.45
N ARG A 254 -18.52 -24.97 -13.47
CA ARG A 254 -19.17 -24.17 -14.50
C ARG A 254 -19.17 -24.98 -15.79
N TYR A 255 -20.35 -25.29 -16.29
CA TYR A 255 -20.51 -26.14 -17.47
C TYR A 255 -20.37 -25.31 -18.74
N SER A 256 -19.85 -25.93 -19.82
CA SER A 256 -19.63 -25.24 -21.09
C SER A 256 -20.93 -24.80 -21.79
N ASN A 257 -22.05 -25.48 -21.51
CA ASN A 257 -23.38 -25.19 -22.04
C ASN A 257 -24.47 -25.96 -21.26
N ASN A 258 -25.73 -25.77 -21.65
CA ASN A 258 -26.92 -26.37 -21.04
C ASN A 258 -27.02 -27.91 -21.10
N ALA A 259 -26.20 -28.59 -21.91
CA ALA A 259 -26.14 -30.05 -21.90
C ALA A 259 -25.39 -30.61 -20.67
N MET A 260 -24.61 -29.77 -19.98
CA MET A 260 -23.90 -30.11 -18.73
C MET A 260 -22.99 -31.35 -18.82
N THR A 261 -22.52 -31.69 -20.02
CA THR A 261 -21.63 -32.84 -20.28
C THR A 261 -20.16 -32.56 -20.00
N THR A 262 -19.76 -31.29 -20.01
CA THR A 262 -18.36 -30.85 -19.84
C THR A 262 -18.29 -29.69 -18.85
N VAL A 263 -17.45 -29.86 -17.83
CA VAL A 263 -17.04 -28.79 -16.92
C VAL A 263 -15.89 -28.02 -17.58
N ALA A 264 -16.08 -26.71 -17.77
CA ALA A 264 -15.12 -25.83 -18.40
C ALA A 264 -14.18 -25.16 -17.38
N LEU A 265 -14.74 -24.80 -16.21
CA LEU A 265 -14.02 -24.18 -15.10
C LEU A 265 -14.54 -24.73 -13.78
N ASP A 266 -13.68 -24.97 -12.80
CA ASP A 266 -14.05 -25.48 -11.47
C ASP A 266 -13.03 -25.04 -10.43
N GLY A 267 -13.24 -23.83 -9.90
CA GLY A 267 -12.38 -23.26 -8.86
C GLY A 267 -12.81 -23.75 -7.47
N VAL A 268 -11.83 -24.05 -6.63
CA VAL A 268 -12.00 -24.57 -5.27
C VAL A 268 -11.42 -23.58 -4.26
N ILE A 269 -12.20 -23.22 -3.25
CA ILE A 269 -11.77 -22.39 -2.11
C ILE A 269 -12.07 -23.15 -0.82
N CYS A 270 -11.03 -23.44 -0.04
CA CYS A 270 -11.16 -24.07 1.28
C CYS A 270 -10.79 -23.11 2.41
N LEU A 271 -11.55 -23.15 3.49
CA LEU A 271 -11.44 -22.29 4.67
C LEU A 271 -11.23 -23.13 5.93
N SER A 272 -10.30 -22.69 6.79
CA SER A 272 -10.21 -23.14 8.18
C SER A 272 -11.22 -22.41 9.08
N GLU A 273 -12.01 -23.17 9.83
CA GLU A 273 -12.89 -22.66 10.89
C GLU A 273 -12.13 -22.22 12.15
N VAL A 274 -10.82 -22.47 12.21
CA VAL A 274 -9.99 -22.19 13.41
C VAL A 274 -9.02 -21.04 13.13
N THR A 275 -8.30 -21.09 12.01
CA THR A 275 -7.19 -20.16 11.74
C THR A 275 -7.56 -19.01 10.81
N SER A 276 -8.77 -19.03 10.22
CA SER A 276 -9.20 -18.12 9.13
C SER A 276 -8.39 -18.24 7.83
N LYS A 277 -7.43 -19.18 7.77
CA LYS A 277 -6.59 -19.43 6.60
C LYS A 277 -7.42 -20.00 5.46
N VAL A 278 -7.08 -19.60 4.24
CA VAL A 278 -7.70 -20.12 3.01
C VAL A 278 -6.67 -20.68 2.06
N CYS A 279 -7.01 -21.78 1.39
CA CYS A 279 -6.29 -22.27 0.23
C CYS A 279 -7.20 -22.34 -1.00
N ILE A 280 -6.58 -22.12 -2.17
CA ILE A 280 -7.27 -21.98 -3.45
C ILE A 280 -6.64 -22.94 -4.45
N TRP A 281 -7.48 -23.63 -5.21
CA TRP A 281 -7.11 -24.41 -6.38
C TRP A 281 -8.01 -24.07 -7.56
N ASP A 282 -7.53 -24.26 -8.79
CA ASP A 282 -8.31 -24.05 -10.01
C ASP A 282 -7.87 -25.04 -11.10
N ASN A 283 -8.73 -25.27 -12.10
CA ASN A 283 -8.60 -26.38 -13.05
C ASN A 283 -7.59 -26.09 -14.16
N GLN A 284 -6.35 -25.86 -13.75
CA GLN A 284 -5.19 -25.59 -14.58
C GLN A 284 -3.99 -26.41 -14.14
N MET A 285 -3.07 -26.62 -15.08
CA MET A 285 -1.76 -27.24 -14.84
C MET A 285 -0.75 -26.61 -15.80
N SER A 286 0.49 -26.39 -15.37
CA SER A 286 1.54 -25.75 -16.20
C SER A 286 1.08 -24.43 -16.85
N GLY A 287 0.38 -23.58 -16.09
CA GLY A 287 -0.17 -22.30 -16.56
C GLY A 287 -1.34 -22.38 -17.55
N THR A 288 -1.87 -23.59 -17.82
CA THR A 288 -2.92 -23.84 -18.83
C THR A 288 -4.16 -24.46 -18.19
N THR A 289 -5.31 -23.80 -18.34
CA THR A 289 -6.63 -24.31 -17.93
C THR A 289 -7.08 -25.48 -18.82
N PHE A 290 -7.72 -26.49 -18.24
CA PHE A 290 -8.25 -27.66 -18.96
C PHE A 290 -9.73 -27.92 -18.64
N SER A 291 -10.49 -28.42 -19.60
CA SER A 291 -11.85 -28.91 -19.36
C SER A 291 -11.87 -30.42 -19.08
N PHE A 292 -12.95 -30.90 -18.47
CA PHE A 292 -13.14 -32.32 -18.18
C PHE A 292 -14.62 -32.73 -18.29
N ALA A 293 -14.87 -34.02 -18.52
CA ALA A 293 -16.23 -34.56 -18.61
C ALA A 293 -16.93 -34.48 -17.25
N ALA A 294 -18.24 -34.21 -17.25
CA ALA A 294 -19.04 -34.22 -16.04
C ALA A 294 -18.99 -35.62 -15.39
N GLY A 295 -18.70 -35.66 -14.08
CA GLY A 295 -18.50 -36.91 -13.33
C GLY A 295 -17.11 -37.54 -13.44
N ALA A 296 -16.19 -36.99 -14.24
CA ALA A 296 -14.78 -37.38 -14.18
C ALA A 296 -14.17 -36.98 -12.83
N GLN A 297 -13.21 -37.77 -12.34
CA GLN A 297 -12.48 -37.46 -11.11
C GLN A 297 -11.18 -36.71 -11.40
N ILE A 298 -10.99 -35.56 -10.75
CA ILE A 298 -9.78 -34.73 -10.89
C ILE A 298 -9.13 -34.58 -9.50
N PRO A 299 -7.90 -35.07 -9.30
CA PRO A 299 -7.12 -34.90 -8.07
C PRO A 299 -6.95 -33.44 -7.62
N ILE A 300 -6.80 -33.21 -6.31
CA ILE A 300 -6.50 -31.91 -5.71
C ILE A 300 -4.99 -31.79 -5.46
N GLY A 301 -4.40 -30.66 -5.84
CA GLY A 301 -3.03 -30.27 -5.48
C GLY A 301 -1.90 -31.04 -6.16
N ALA A 302 -2.08 -32.28 -6.62
CA ALA A 302 -1.04 -33.04 -7.31
C ALA A 302 -1.61 -34.09 -8.27
N PRO A 303 -0.89 -34.46 -9.35
CA PRO A 303 -1.35 -35.49 -10.28
C PRO A 303 -1.41 -36.87 -9.61
N ASN A 304 -2.48 -37.63 -9.89
CA ASN A 304 -2.61 -39.03 -9.49
C ASN A 304 -3.13 -39.84 -10.69
N LEU A 305 -2.23 -40.58 -11.34
CA LEU A 305 -2.52 -41.37 -12.54
C LEU A 305 -3.46 -42.56 -12.30
N GLY A 306 -3.68 -42.96 -11.04
CA GLY A 306 -4.70 -43.94 -10.67
C GLY A 306 -6.12 -43.38 -10.57
N VAL A 307 -6.27 -42.05 -10.57
CA VAL A 307 -7.55 -41.33 -10.53
C VAL A 307 -7.85 -40.69 -11.88
N ASP A 308 -6.88 -39.94 -12.43
CA ASP A 308 -6.94 -39.42 -13.80
C ASP A 308 -5.70 -39.88 -14.60
N PRO A 309 -5.85 -40.86 -15.51
CA PRO A 309 -4.77 -41.34 -16.36
C PRO A 309 -4.15 -40.27 -17.29
N LEU A 310 -4.84 -39.14 -17.50
CA LEU A 310 -4.32 -38.01 -18.28
C LEU A 310 -3.43 -37.08 -17.45
N GLY A 311 -3.24 -37.35 -16.15
CA GLY A 311 -2.34 -36.59 -15.27
C GLY A 311 -2.82 -35.18 -14.92
N ARG A 312 -4.10 -34.88 -15.16
CA ARG A 312 -4.72 -33.60 -14.78
C ARG A 312 -4.96 -33.55 -13.27
N TYR A 313 -4.92 -32.35 -12.71
CA TYR A 313 -5.19 -32.08 -11.29
C TYR A 313 -5.59 -30.60 -11.13
N GLN A 314 -6.25 -30.29 -10.02
CA GLN A 314 -6.53 -28.93 -9.58
C GLN A 314 -5.25 -28.33 -8.98
N ALA A 315 -4.54 -27.45 -9.68
CA ALA A 315 -3.30 -26.82 -9.18
C ALA A 315 -3.61 -25.69 -8.20
N GLY A 316 -2.66 -25.37 -7.31
CA GLY A 316 -2.86 -24.39 -6.23
C GLY A 316 -1.60 -23.61 -5.86
N GLY A 317 -1.78 -22.61 -5.00
CA GLY A 317 -0.67 -21.79 -4.48
C GLY A 317 0.11 -21.10 -5.60
N ASN A 318 1.43 -21.30 -5.62
CA ASN A 318 2.33 -20.68 -6.60
C ASN A 318 2.12 -21.19 -8.04
N GLU A 319 1.48 -22.35 -8.25
CA GLU A 319 1.14 -22.85 -9.60
C GLU A 319 0.02 -22.04 -10.26
N LEU A 320 -0.73 -21.24 -9.49
CA LEU A 320 -1.75 -20.34 -10.03
C LEU A 320 -1.12 -19.10 -10.72
N LEU A 321 0.17 -18.83 -10.49
CA LEU A 321 0.87 -17.71 -11.12
C LEU A 321 0.95 -17.87 -12.64
N GLY A 322 0.76 -16.76 -13.36
CA GLY A 322 0.88 -16.71 -14.82
C GLY A 322 -0.29 -17.35 -15.59
N GLY A 323 -1.13 -18.14 -14.91
CA GLY A 323 -2.28 -18.87 -15.47
C GLY A 323 -3.36 -18.02 -16.15
N GLN A 324 -4.34 -18.72 -16.73
CA GLN A 324 -5.49 -18.12 -17.43
C GLN A 324 -6.66 -17.78 -16.49
N GLY A 325 -6.73 -18.39 -15.30
CA GLY A 325 -7.76 -18.12 -14.28
C GLY A 325 -7.66 -16.73 -13.60
N GLY A 326 -6.59 -15.97 -13.88
CA GLY A 326 -6.35 -14.64 -13.30
C GLY A 326 -5.73 -14.68 -11.90
N ILE A 327 -5.89 -13.59 -11.16
CA ILE A 327 -5.46 -13.47 -9.76
C ILE A 327 -6.69 -13.81 -8.90
N CYS A 328 -6.70 -14.94 -8.21
CA CYS A 328 -7.93 -15.38 -7.53
C CYS A 328 -8.34 -14.40 -6.44
N THR A 329 -7.42 -13.87 -5.63
CA THR A 329 -7.71 -12.91 -4.55
C THR A 329 -7.93 -11.47 -5.01
N ASP A 330 -7.80 -11.18 -6.31
CA ASP A 330 -8.34 -9.96 -6.91
C ASP A 330 -9.87 -10.09 -7.01
N CYS A 331 -10.39 -11.16 -7.61
CA CYS A 331 -11.83 -11.40 -7.66
C CYS A 331 -12.43 -11.79 -6.30
N HIS A 332 -11.80 -12.71 -5.58
CA HIS A 332 -12.29 -13.34 -4.35
C HIS A 332 -11.84 -12.56 -3.10
N ALA A 333 -12.19 -11.27 -3.07
CA ALA A 333 -11.78 -10.33 -2.02
C ALA A 333 -12.93 -9.94 -1.08
N GLY A 334 -12.59 -9.44 0.11
CA GLY A 334 -13.52 -9.00 1.16
C GLY A 334 -13.81 -10.08 2.18
N GLU A 335 -14.82 -9.86 3.02
CA GLU A 335 -15.27 -10.87 4.00
C GLU A 335 -16.23 -11.92 3.40
N ASN A 336 -16.55 -11.83 2.11
CA ASN A 336 -17.34 -12.81 1.37
C ASN A 336 -16.58 -13.20 0.09
N PRO A 337 -15.48 -13.95 0.22
CA PRO A 337 -14.62 -14.31 -0.91
C PRO A 337 -15.27 -15.34 -1.82
N PHE A 338 -16.35 -16.01 -1.40
CA PHE A 338 -17.13 -16.87 -2.30
C PHE A 338 -17.94 -16.07 -3.33
N ILE A 339 -18.07 -14.75 -3.13
CA ILE A 339 -18.75 -13.81 -4.02
C ILE A 339 -20.23 -14.17 -4.23
N THR A 340 -20.88 -14.59 -3.15
CA THR A 340 -22.24 -15.14 -3.18
C THR A 340 -23.21 -14.22 -2.46
N HIS A 341 -24.29 -13.84 -3.14
CA HIS A 341 -25.32 -13.01 -2.55
C HIS A 341 -26.05 -13.78 -1.42
N PRO A 342 -26.26 -13.22 -0.21
CA PRO A 342 -26.86 -13.94 0.93
C PRO A 342 -28.23 -14.57 0.64
N LYS A 343 -29.07 -13.88 -0.14
CA LYS A 343 -30.38 -14.36 -0.60
C LYS A 343 -30.34 -15.24 -1.86
N ALA A 344 -29.17 -15.70 -2.31
CA ALA A 344 -29.09 -16.63 -3.43
C ALA A 344 -29.78 -17.95 -3.04
N ASN A 345 -30.83 -18.33 -3.76
CA ASN A 345 -31.54 -19.58 -3.54
C ASN A 345 -30.83 -20.71 -4.30
N LEU A 346 -30.37 -21.71 -3.55
CA LEU A 346 -29.69 -22.90 -4.07
C LEU A 346 -30.67 -24.07 -4.30
N GLY A 347 -31.98 -23.80 -4.26
CA GLY A 347 -33.06 -24.77 -4.41
C GLY A 347 -33.68 -25.14 -3.07
N ALA A 348 -32.91 -25.78 -2.18
CA ALA A 348 -33.38 -26.19 -0.86
C ALA A 348 -33.12 -25.16 0.25
N TYR A 349 -32.11 -24.29 0.08
CA TYR A 349 -31.67 -23.34 1.09
C TYR A 349 -31.23 -22.02 0.44
N LEU A 350 -31.34 -20.92 1.20
CA LEU A 350 -30.61 -19.69 0.88
C LEU A 350 -29.15 -19.82 1.33
N TRP A 351 -28.23 -19.18 0.62
CA TRP A 351 -26.81 -19.16 0.98
C TRP A 351 -26.57 -18.76 2.45
N GLU A 352 -27.23 -17.70 2.92
CA GLU A 352 -27.12 -17.20 4.30
C GLU A 352 -27.55 -18.19 5.39
N ASN A 353 -28.32 -19.23 5.02
CA ASN A 353 -28.87 -20.24 5.93
C ASN A 353 -28.01 -21.52 6.00
N LEU A 354 -26.97 -21.64 5.15
CA LEU A 354 -26.13 -22.84 5.09
C LEU A 354 -25.40 -23.10 6.42
N TRP A 355 -24.98 -22.06 7.13
CA TRP A 355 -24.31 -22.17 8.42
C TRP A 355 -25.23 -22.76 9.49
N GLN A 356 -26.42 -22.19 9.67
CA GLN A 356 -27.38 -22.54 10.71
C GLN A 356 -28.03 -23.91 10.46
N VAL A 357 -28.24 -24.28 9.19
CA VAL A 357 -28.99 -25.49 8.81
C VAL A 357 -28.09 -26.67 8.44
N GLN A 358 -26.83 -26.43 8.01
CA GLN A 358 -25.90 -27.49 7.60
C GLN A 358 -24.52 -27.42 8.29
N SER A 359 -24.29 -26.48 9.21
CA SER A 359 -22.98 -26.23 9.83
C SER A 359 -21.88 -25.94 8.78
N LEU A 360 -22.23 -25.13 7.77
CA LEU A 360 -21.36 -24.72 6.67
C LEU A 360 -20.97 -23.22 6.81
N PRO A 361 -19.82 -22.88 7.42
CA PRO A 361 -19.46 -21.48 7.73
C PRO A 361 -18.98 -20.69 6.51
N THR A 362 -19.88 -19.90 5.95
CA THR A 362 -19.60 -18.98 4.85
C THR A 362 -18.70 -17.78 5.22
N PHE A 363 -18.28 -17.69 6.49
CA PHE A 363 -17.42 -16.63 7.04
C PHE A 363 -16.31 -17.23 7.91
N ALA A 364 -15.10 -16.70 7.75
CA ALA A 364 -13.99 -16.97 8.67
C ALA A 364 -14.28 -16.39 10.08
N PRO A 365 -13.68 -16.95 11.15
CA PRO A 365 -13.76 -16.38 12.50
C PRO A 365 -13.26 -14.94 12.54
N ASN A 366 -12.07 -14.71 11.97
CA ASN A 366 -11.47 -13.41 11.76
C ASN A 366 -11.60 -13.01 10.28
N ARG A 367 -10.70 -12.18 9.78
CA ARG A 367 -10.62 -11.87 8.36
C ARG A 367 -10.11 -13.08 7.58
N TYR A 368 -10.64 -13.26 6.36
CA TYR A 368 -10.14 -14.24 5.41
C TYR A 368 -8.67 -14.01 5.06
N ASP A 369 -7.84 -15.03 5.30
CA ASP A 369 -6.38 -14.94 5.23
C ASP A 369 -5.82 -15.95 4.22
N PRO A 370 -5.76 -15.58 2.92
CA PRO A 370 -5.43 -16.52 1.85
C PRO A 370 -3.93 -16.84 1.78
N LEU A 371 -3.59 -18.13 1.69
CA LEU A 371 -2.26 -18.61 1.34
C LEU A 371 -2.08 -18.53 -0.18
N VAL A 372 -1.62 -17.38 -0.65
CA VAL A 372 -1.42 -17.04 -2.07
C VAL A 372 -0.06 -16.37 -2.29
N PRO A 373 0.46 -16.28 -3.52
CA PRO A 373 1.74 -15.64 -3.79
C PRO A 373 1.83 -14.19 -3.29
N ALA A 374 3.03 -13.76 -2.88
CA ALA A 374 3.28 -12.40 -2.37
C ALA A 374 2.87 -11.26 -3.33
N SER A 375 2.81 -11.55 -4.64
CA SER A 375 2.46 -10.61 -5.70
C SER A 375 0.96 -10.36 -5.82
N TRP A 376 0.14 -11.14 -5.11
CA TRP A 376 -1.31 -11.05 -5.16
C TRP A 376 -1.85 -10.16 -4.02
N PRO A 377 -3.04 -9.55 -4.18
CA PRO A 377 -3.74 -8.91 -3.07
C PRO A 377 -3.96 -9.91 -1.94
N GLN A 378 -3.49 -9.59 -0.74
CA GLN A 378 -3.55 -10.49 0.42
C GLN A 378 -4.89 -10.39 1.18
N ASN A 379 -5.86 -9.58 0.69
CA ASN A 379 -7.16 -9.33 1.30
C ASN A 379 -7.07 -8.96 2.81
N GLN A 380 -6.15 -8.08 3.21
CA GLN A 380 -5.86 -7.78 4.63
C GLN A 380 -6.79 -6.76 5.30
N PHE A 381 -7.44 -5.87 4.53
CA PHE A 381 -8.24 -4.76 5.07
C PHE A 381 -9.62 -4.69 4.39
N SER A 382 -10.65 -4.24 5.11
CA SER A 382 -11.96 -3.92 4.56
C SER A 382 -12.12 -2.43 4.34
N GLN A 383 -13.09 -2.08 3.49
CA GLN A 383 -13.62 -0.73 3.51
C GLN A 383 -14.26 -0.47 4.87
N THR A 384 -13.84 0.62 5.51
CA THR A 384 -14.46 1.09 6.73
C THR A 384 -15.93 1.43 6.54
N PHE A 385 -16.73 1.25 7.59
CA PHE A 385 -18.15 1.54 7.61
C PHE A 385 -18.49 2.96 7.13
N ALA A 386 -17.75 3.98 7.58
CA ALA A 386 -18.01 5.38 7.22
C ALA A 386 -17.80 5.68 5.72
N SER A 387 -17.04 4.84 5.00
CA SER A 387 -16.83 4.95 3.55
C SER A 387 -17.90 4.26 2.70
N VAL A 388 -18.68 3.35 3.29
CA VAL A 388 -19.67 2.54 2.58
C VAL A 388 -21.01 3.30 2.51
N PRO A 389 -21.64 3.45 1.33
CA PRO A 389 -22.93 4.11 1.22
C PRO A 389 -23.99 3.45 2.12
N ALA A 390 -24.85 4.25 2.75
CA ALA A 390 -25.89 3.77 3.66
C ALA A 390 -26.83 2.70 3.04
N VAL A 391 -27.05 2.77 1.71
CA VAL A 391 -27.84 1.78 0.95
C VAL A 391 -27.15 0.41 0.83
N CYS A 392 -25.83 0.34 1.06
CA CYS A 392 -25.02 -0.88 1.04
C CYS A 392 -24.66 -1.35 2.46
N SER A 393 -24.42 -0.42 3.39
CA SER A 393 -23.87 -0.73 4.72
C SER A 393 -24.84 -1.53 5.62
N GLY A 394 -26.14 -1.53 5.36
CA GLY A 394 -27.09 -2.42 6.04
C GLY A 394 -26.92 -3.92 5.72
N CYS A 395 -26.32 -4.26 4.57
CA CYS A 395 -26.05 -5.65 4.16
C CYS A 395 -24.55 -5.99 4.30
N HIS A 396 -23.66 -5.06 3.93
CA HIS A 396 -22.22 -5.28 3.90
C HIS A 396 -21.54 -5.08 5.26
N VAL A 397 -21.98 -5.91 6.22
CA VAL A 397 -21.38 -6.07 7.55
C VAL A 397 -20.87 -7.49 7.75
N LYS A 398 -19.99 -7.67 8.73
CA LYS A 398 -19.47 -8.99 9.13
C LYS A 398 -20.63 -9.93 9.44
N TYR A 399 -20.55 -11.18 8.97
CA TYR A 399 -21.57 -12.23 9.13
C TYR A 399 -22.92 -11.99 8.42
N SER A 400 -23.07 -10.96 7.57
CA SER A 400 -24.26 -10.74 6.71
C SER A 400 -23.93 -10.99 5.23
N ALA A 401 -23.68 -9.94 4.44
CA ALA A 401 -23.10 -10.05 3.10
C ALA A 401 -21.55 -10.01 3.12
N GLY A 402 -20.96 -9.78 4.29
CA GLY A 402 -19.53 -9.49 4.46
C GLY A 402 -19.21 -8.03 4.13
N ARG A 403 -18.27 -7.43 4.87
CA ARG A 403 -17.72 -6.11 4.52
C ARG A 403 -16.94 -6.20 3.21
N PHE A 404 -17.02 -5.13 2.41
CA PHE A 404 -16.25 -5.01 1.17
C PHE A 404 -14.74 -5.10 1.45
N PRO A 405 -13.92 -5.61 0.51
CA PRO A 405 -12.46 -5.44 0.59
C PRO A 405 -12.10 -3.97 0.51
N HIS A 406 -10.94 -3.60 1.03
CA HIS A 406 -10.32 -2.29 0.88
C HIS A 406 -10.08 -1.97 -0.61
N LEU A 407 -11.05 -1.27 -1.20
CA LEU A 407 -11.07 -1.00 -2.64
C LEU A 407 -9.88 -0.12 -3.02
N SER A 408 -9.16 -0.55 -4.05
CA SER A 408 -7.95 0.08 -4.56
C SER A 408 -7.63 -0.42 -5.96
N ASN A 409 -6.68 0.24 -6.62
CA ASN A 409 -6.14 -0.15 -7.93
C ASN A 409 -5.42 -1.53 -7.94
N GLN A 410 -5.21 -2.16 -6.79
CA GLN A 410 -4.73 -3.54 -6.69
C GLN A 410 -5.83 -4.60 -6.85
N LEU A 411 -7.11 -4.20 -6.90
CA LEU A 411 -8.26 -5.09 -7.07
C LEU A 411 -9.03 -4.83 -8.40
N PRO A 412 -8.36 -4.83 -9.57
CA PRO A 412 -9.01 -4.49 -10.84
C PRO A 412 -10.11 -5.47 -11.27
N GLY A 413 -9.99 -6.75 -10.95
CA GLY A 413 -11.03 -7.78 -11.11
C GLY A 413 -12.20 -7.57 -10.15
N TYR A 414 -11.96 -7.28 -8.86
CA TYR A 414 -13.05 -6.93 -7.94
C TYR A 414 -13.83 -5.71 -8.45
N CYS A 415 -13.09 -4.67 -8.82
CA CYS A 415 -13.65 -3.38 -9.19
C CYS A 415 -14.26 -3.33 -10.58
N GLY A 416 -13.68 -4.05 -11.54
CA GLY A 416 -14.12 -4.09 -12.94
C GLY A 416 -15.15 -5.17 -13.25
N THR A 417 -15.14 -6.30 -12.54
CA THR A 417 -16.02 -7.45 -12.82
C THR A 417 -16.98 -7.72 -11.67
N ILE A 418 -16.47 -7.85 -10.44
CA ILE A 418 -17.27 -8.33 -9.31
C ILE A 418 -18.31 -7.31 -8.85
N LEU A 419 -17.88 -6.08 -8.52
CA LEU A 419 -18.79 -5.02 -8.10
C LEU A 419 -19.84 -4.71 -9.18
N PRO A 420 -19.48 -4.48 -10.47
CA PRO A 420 -20.46 -4.16 -11.50
C PRO A 420 -21.44 -5.30 -11.77
N GLY A 421 -20.98 -6.55 -11.79
CA GLY A 421 -21.89 -7.69 -11.88
C GLY A 421 -22.85 -7.74 -10.68
N GLY A 422 -22.31 -7.59 -9.46
CA GLY A 422 -23.08 -7.58 -8.22
C GLY A 422 -24.19 -6.53 -8.22
N TYR A 423 -23.86 -5.25 -8.41
CA TYR A 423 -24.86 -4.18 -8.29
C TYR A 423 -25.80 -4.02 -9.51
N ASN A 424 -25.43 -4.53 -10.69
CA ASN A 424 -26.34 -4.57 -11.84
C ASN A 424 -27.34 -5.73 -11.75
N THR A 425 -26.93 -6.88 -11.20
CA THR A 425 -27.67 -8.14 -11.34
C THR A 425 -28.24 -8.70 -10.03
N THR A 426 -27.62 -8.44 -8.87
CA THR A 426 -28.01 -9.11 -7.60
C THR A 426 -28.27 -8.17 -6.41
N MET A 427 -27.72 -6.95 -6.37
CA MET A 427 -27.89 -6.03 -5.24
C MET A 427 -28.90 -4.89 -5.51
N PRO A 428 -29.70 -4.49 -4.51
CA PRO A 428 -30.25 -5.31 -3.43
C PRO A 428 -31.38 -6.23 -3.96
N PRO A 429 -31.69 -7.34 -3.27
CA PRO A 429 -32.69 -8.30 -3.73
C PRO A 429 -34.10 -7.69 -3.69
N GLY A 430 -34.85 -7.87 -4.79
CA GLY A 430 -36.21 -7.34 -4.96
C GLY A 430 -36.33 -6.44 -6.19
N VAL A 431 -35.35 -5.54 -6.42
CA VAL A 431 -35.23 -4.76 -7.66
C VAL A 431 -33.74 -4.55 -7.98
N PRO A 432 -33.08 -5.50 -8.67
CA PRO A 432 -31.68 -5.36 -9.09
C PRO A 432 -31.43 -4.08 -9.88
N GLY A 433 -30.22 -3.53 -9.75
CA GLY A 433 -29.83 -2.31 -10.46
C GLY A 433 -30.32 -0.99 -9.83
N THR A 434 -31.25 -1.01 -8.86
CA THR A 434 -31.78 0.22 -8.24
C THR A 434 -30.73 1.08 -7.51
N GLN A 435 -29.63 0.47 -7.07
CA GLN A 435 -28.55 1.17 -6.36
C GLN A 435 -27.30 1.42 -7.22
N VAL A 436 -27.38 1.24 -8.54
CA VAL A 436 -26.28 1.42 -9.50
C VAL A 436 -25.57 2.77 -9.34
N ALA A 437 -26.31 3.86 -9.12
CA ALA A 437 -25.72 5.19 -8.97
C ALA A 437 -24.80 5.28 -7.73
N ALA A 438 -25.31 4.86 -6.56
CA ALA A 438 -24.55 4.87 -5.31
C ALA A 438 -23.36 3.89 -5.35
N ALA A 439 -23.57 2.68 -5.88
CA ALA A 439 -22.53 1.67 -6.01
C ALA A 439 -21.44 2.08 -7.03
N SER A 440 -21.81 2.72 -8.13
CA SER A 440 -20.85 3.26 -9.11
C SER A 440 -20.05 4.44 -8.55
N ALA A 441 -20.67 5.32 -7.77
CA ALA A 441 -19.97 6.41 -7.08
C ALA A 441 -18.96 5.86 -6.06
N PHE A 442 -19.37 4.89 -5.23
CA PHE A 442 -18.49 4.21 -4.27
C PHE A 442 -17.32 3.49 -4.95
N ARG A 443 -17.60 2.73 -6.02
CA ARG A 443 -16.55 2.11 -6.85
C ARG A 443 -15.58 3.17 -7.37
N ASN A 444 -16.08 4.23 -8.00
CA ASN A 444 -15.23 5.25 -8.63
C ASN A 444 -14.39 6.04 -7.61
N ALA A 445 -14.87 6.21 -6.38
CA ALA A 445 -14.14 6.90 -5.31
C ALA A 445 -12.89 6.13 -4.83
N TYR A 446 -12.92 4.79 -4.84
CA TYR A 446 -11.89 3.98 -4.17
C TYR A 446 -11.14 2.99 -5.06
N CYS A 447 -11.78 2.41 -6.09
CA CYS A 447 -11.18 1.36 -6.92
C CYS A 447 -9.99 1.80 -7.79
N PHE A 448 -9.78 3.11 -7.94
CA PHE A 448 -8.67 3.66 -8.74
C PHE A 448 -7.61 4.34 -7.87
N ALA A 449 -7.87 4.50 -6.57
CA ALA A 449 -6.92 5.00 -5.59
C ALA A 449 -5.87 3.92 -5.25
N PRO A 450 -4.64 4.29 -4.84
CA PRO A 450 -3.71 3.33 -4.26
C PRO A 450 -4.29 2.74 -2.95
N PRO A 451 -3.85 1.52 -2.56
CA PRO A 451 -4.30 0.90 -1.31
C PRO A 451 -3.84 1.70 -0.10
N ASN A 452 -2.61 2.19 -0.15
CA ASN A 452 -1.96 2.95 0.89
C ASN A 452 -1.76 4.39 0.43
N ASN A 453 -1.91 5.35 1.34
CA ASN A 453 -1.87 6.78 1.04
C ASN A 453 -0.90 7.52 1.97
N THR A 454 -0.73 8.81 1.71
CA THR A 454 -0.02 9.75 2.57
C THR A 454 -0.97 10.87 2.97
N THR A 455 -0.84 11.35 4.20
CA THR A 455 -1.55 12.49 4.74
C THR A 455 -0.64 13.26 5.70
N ALA A 456 -0.90 14.55 5.91
CA ALA A 456 -0.14 15.39 6.83
C ALA A 456 -1.08 16.36 7.58
N ASP A 457 -0.67 16.74 8.79
CA ASP A 457 -1.28 17.77 9.64
C ASP A 457 -0.12 18.62 10.21
N ALA A 458 0.17 19.76 9.58
CA ALA A 458 1.37 20.57 9.81
C ALA A 458 1.07 21.88 10.58
N GLY A 459 2.06 22.40 11.31
CA GLY A 459 2.06 23.79 11.84
C GLY A 459 0.83 24.20 12.66
N ASP A 460 0.21 25.32 12.27
CA ASP A 460 -1.20 25.57 12.57
C ASP A 460 -2.08 24.79 11.59
N PRO A 461 -3.09 24.02 12.03
CA PRO A 461 -3.43 22.74 11.41
C PRO A 461 -3.78 22.80 9.92
N HIS A 462 -2.78 22.59 9.07
CA HIS A 462 -2.91 22.42 7.63
C HIS A 462 -3.00 20.93 7.31
N ILE A 463 -4.22 20.46 7.09
CA ILE A 463 -4.50 19.05 6.85
C ILE A 463 -4.49 18.79 5.35
N THR A 464 -3.63 17.88 4.89
CA THR A 464 -3.73 17.28 3.56
C THR A 464 -4.25 15.86 3.71
N THR A 465 -5.49 15.60 3.30
CA THR A 465 -6.17 14.32 3.50
C THR A 465 -5.54 13.17 2.73
N THR A 466 -5.94 11.93 3.06
CA THR A 466 -5.52 10.70 2.38
C THR A 466 -5.76 10.66 0.87
N ASN A 467 -6.59 11.54 0.29
CA ASN A 467 -6.73 11.71 -1.16
C ASN A 467 -6.20 13.06 -1.69
N GLY A 468 -5.30 13.71 -0.95
CA GLY A 468 -4.58 14.91 -1.37
C GLY A 468 -5.41 16.20 -1.35
N ILE A 469 -6.58 16.22 -0.70
CA ILE A 469 -7.36 17.45 -0.55
C ILE A 469 -6.86 18.19 0.69
N SER A 470 -6.39 19.43 0.49
CA SER A 470 -5.88 20.27 1.58
C SER A 470 -6.95 21.22 2.13
N TYR A 471 -6.99 21.39 3.45
CA TYR A 471 -7.79 22.40 4.13
C TYR A 471 -7.22 22.75 5.52
N ASP A 472 -7.58 23.92 6.05
CA ASP A 472 -7.20 24.35 7.40
C ASP A 472 -8.26 23.96 8.43
N PHE A 473 -7.81 23.52 9.61
CA PHE A 473 -8.70 23.12 10.71
C PHE A 473 -8.31 23.75 12.04
N GLN A 474 -8.73 25.00 12.24
CA GLN A 474 -8.21 25.87 13.30
C GLN A 474 -8.96 25.73 14.66
N ALA A 475 -9.56 24.57 14.93
CA ALA A 475 -10.29 24.31 16.18
C ALA A 475 -9.33 24.07 17.36
N ALA A 476 -9.82 24.23 18.61
CA ALA A 476 -9.07 23.89 19.81
C ALA A 476 -9.60 22.61 20.46
N GLY A 477 -8.70 21.67 20.79
CA GLY A 477 -9.06 20.40 21.39
C GLY A 477 -8.05 19.29 21.13
N GLU A 478 -8.51 18.06 21.32
CA GLU A 478 -7.82 16.86 20.89
C GLU A 478 -8.72 16.16 19.86
N PHE A 479 -8.14 15.70 18.75
CA PHE A 479 -8.89 15.19 17.59
C PHE A 479 -8.25 13.92 17.03
N VAL A 480 -9.06 13.02 16.48
CA VAL A 480 -8.55 11.85 15.74
C VAL A 480 -8.09 12.32 14.37
N VAL A 481 -6.76 12.38 14.17
CA VAL A 481 -6.13 12.68 12.88
C VAL A 481 -6.52 11.63 11.88
N LEU A 482 -6.15 10.38 12.15
CA LEU A 482 -6.42 9.25 11.27
C LEU A 482 -6.67 7.97 12.08
N THR A 483 -7.63 7.14 11.65
CA THR A 483 -7.97 5.86 12.29
C THR A 483 -8.33 4.77 11.27
N ASN A 484 -8.18 3.51 11.69
CA ASN A 484 -8.63 2.32 10.98
C ASN A 484 -9.10 1.25 11.98
N ASP A 485 -10.42 1.14 12.13
CA ASP A 485 -11.06 0.22 13.07
C ASP A 485 -10.75 -1.27 12.82
N ASP A 486 -10.32 -1.64 11.60
CA ASP A 486 -9.93 -3.03 11.27
C ASP A 486 -8.59 -3.43 11.88
N THR A 487 -7.65 -2.48 12.02
CA THR A 487 -6.28 -2.73 12.48
C THR A 487 -6.05 -2.23 13.90
N GLY A 488 -6.94 -1.36 14.40
CA GLY A 488 -6.72 -0.63 15.65
C GLY A 488 -5.66 0.46 15.51
N PHE A 489 -5.26 0.83 14.29
CA PHE A 489 -4.45 2.01 14.03
C PHE A 489 -5.25 3.26 14.38
N GLU A 490 -4.66 4.14 15.19
CA GLU A 490 -5.27 5.41 15.56
C GLU A 490 -4.17 6.43 15.89
N VAL A 491 -4.26 7.63 15.31
CA VAL A 491 -3.41 8.79 15.61
C VAL A 491 -4.30 9.97 16.01
N GLN A 492 -3.96 10.64 17.11
CA GLN A 492 -4.64 11.81 17.65
C GLN A 492 -3.68 12.99 17.73
N SER A 493 -4.14 14.20 17.40
CA SER A 493 -3.42 15.46 17.58
C SER A 493 -4.07 16.30 18.68
N ARG A 494 -3.27 17.15 19.33
CA ARG A 494 -3.73 18.19 20.27
C ARG A 494 -3.52 19.56 19.65
N GLN A 495 -4.61 20.26 19.38
CA GLN A 495 -4.62 21.58 18.74
C GLN A 495 -4.88 22.66 19.80
N SER A 496 -3.87 23.49 20.07
CA SER A 496 -3.93 24.54 21.10
C SER A 496 -4.14 25.94 20.49
N PRO A 497 -5.03 26.79 21.03
CA PRO A 497 -5.31 28.11 20.46
C PRO A 497 -4.13 29.09 20.59
N VAL A 498 -3.91 29.91 19.55
CA VAL A 498 -2.95 31.03 19.54
C VAL A 498 -3.69 32.36 19.65
N GLN A 499 -3.40 33.14 20.70
CA GLN A 499 -4.03 34.44 20.88
C GLN A 499 -3.35 35.53 20.04
N THR A 500 -4.15 36.40 19.42
CA THR A 500 -3.69 37.55 18.62
C THR A 500 -4.47 38.81 19.00
N THR A 501 -3.93 40.01 18.78
CA THR A 501 -4.70 41.28 18.88
C THR A 501 -5.27 41.73 17.53
N PHE A 502 -4.90 41.04 16.45
CA PHE A 502 -5.39 41.22 15.08
C PHE A 502 -6.15 39.97 14.64
N ILE A 503 -6.92 40.07 13.56
CA ILE A 503 -7.59 38.92 12.95
C ILE A 503 -6.76 38.51 11.73
N PRO A 504 -6.34 37.24 11.61
CA PRO A 504 -5.64 36.74 10.43
C PRO A 504 -6.41 37.02 9.12
N PRO A 505 -5.69 37.18 7.98
CA PRO A 505 -6.34 37.34 6.68
C PRO A 505 -7.20 36.12 6.32
N PRO A 506 -8.11 36.22 5.33
CA PRO A 506 -8.92 35.08 4.92
C PRO A 506 -8.02 33.93 4.46
N ASN A 507 -8.17 32.74 5.05
CA ASN A 507 -7.47 31.55 4.59
C ASN A 507 -7.94 31.19 3.16
N PRO A 508 -7.04 30.86 2.20
CA PRO A 508 -7.41 30.64 0.80
C PRO A 508 -8.32 29.42 0.54
N TYR A 509 -8.31 28.40 1.40
CA TYR A 509 -9.12 27.18 1.22
C TYR A 509 -10.54 27.33 1.78
N THR A 510 -10.63 27.83 3.01
CA THR A 510 -11.89 27.99 3.74
C THR A 510 -12.56 29.35 3.48
N GLY A 511 -11.82 30.36 3.02
CA GLY A 511 -12.30 31.74 2.91
C GLY A 511 -12.63 32.41 4.25
N LEU A 512 -12.30 31.79 5.39
CA LEU A 512 -12.60 32.31 6.72
C LEU A 512 -11.48 33.23 7.21
N GLN A 513 -11.85 34.40 7.73
CA GLN A 513 -11.00 35.18 8.63
C GLN A 513 -11.15 34.58 10.03
N SER A 514 -10.20 33.73 10.40
CA SER A 514 -10.27 32.89 11.59
C SER A 514 -9.06 33.09 12.48
N CYS A 515 -9.24 32.88 13.79
CA CYS A 515 -8.14 32.65 14.70
C CYS A 515 -7.45 31.31 14.38
N VAL A 516 -6.17 31.17 14.74
CA VAL A 516 -5.37 29.97 14.47
C VAL A 516 -5.10 29.15 15.73
N SER A 517 -5.01 27.83 15.62
CA SER A 517 -4.50 26.92 16.64
C SER A 517 -3.07 26.46 16.27
N LEU A 518 -2.48 25.55 17.03
CA LEU A 518 -1.21 24.88 16.68
C LEU A 518 -1.33 23.41 17.04
N ASN A 519 -0.84 22.52 16.19
CA ASN A 519 -0.56 21.15 16.59
C ASN A 519 0.52 21.19 17.67
N THR A 520 0.22 20.73 18.89
CA THR A 520 1.09 20.87 20.08
C THR A 520 1.47 19.53 20.72
N ALA A 521 0.80 18.44 20.35
CA ALA A 521 1.15 17.09 20.77
C ALA A 521 0.53 16.06 19.82
N VAL A 522 1.10 14.86 19.80
CA VAL A 522 0.56 13.69 19.10
C VAL A 522 0.45 12.50 20.07
N ALA A 523 -0.56 11.65 19.87
CA ALA A 523 -0.66 10.35 20.52
C ALA A 523 -1.11 9.30 19.51
N ALA A 524 -0.68 8.05 19.70
CA ALA A 524 -0.95 6.95 18.78
C ALA A 524 -1.22 5.63 19.52
N ARG A 525 -2.10 4.81 18.94
CA ARG A 525 -2.38 3.43 19.37
C ARG A 525 -1.57 2.49 18.48
N VAL A 526 -0.61 1.79 19.07
CA VAL A 526 0.31 0.90 18.35
C VAL A 526 0.15 -0.50 18.92
N ASN A 527 -0.61 -1.36 18.23
CA ASN A 527 -1.11 -2.62 18.77
C ASN A 527 -1.84 -2.39 20.11
N THR A 528 -1.38 -3.03 21.19
CA THR A 528 -1.88 -2.87 22.56
C THR A 528 -1.26 -1.69 23.32
N HIS A 529 -0.29 -0.98 22.73
CA HIS A 529 0.46 0.08 23.38
C HIS A 529 -0.07 1.46 23.05
N ARG A 530 0.09 2.39 24.00
CA ARG A 530 -0.21 3.81 23.86
C ARG A 530 1.08 4.61 23.80
N VAL A 531 1.33 5.27 22.68
CA VAL A 531 2.51 6.12 22.47
C VAL A 531 2.06 7.58 22.52
N THR A 532 2.68 8.41 23.36
CA THR A 532 2.39 9.86 23.40
C THR A 532 3.67 10.65 23.23
N TYR A 533 3.60 11.74 22.47
CA TYR A 533 4.68 12.70 22.37
C TYR A 533 4.12 14.11 22.55
N GLN A 534 4.36 14.66 23.75
CA GLN A 534 3.67 15.84 24.25
C GLN A 534 4.56 16.70 25.15
N PRO A 535 4.31 18.02 25.26
CA PRO A 535 5.03 18.89 26.16
C PRO A 535 4.64 18.60 27.62
N VAL A 536 5.66 18.50 28.49
CA VAL A 536 5.49 18.30 29.93
C VAL A 536 6.30 19.36 30.67
N ARG A 537 5.71 20.00 31.68
CA ARG A 537 6.43 20.96 32.53
C ARG A 537 7.45 20.25 33.41
N ASN A 538 8.71 20.64 33.28
CA ASN A 538 9.80 20.22 34.14
C ASN A 538 9.84 21.02 35.46
N THR A 539 10.74 20.64 36.36
CA THR A 539 10.90 21.27 37.69
C THR A 539 11.38 22.72 37.63
N ALA A 540 11.93 23.17 36.50
CA ALA A 540 12.28 24.57 36.26
C ALA A 540 11.12 25.38 35.64
N GLY A 541 9.92 24.78 35.51
CA GLY A 541 8.71 25.42 34.98
C GLY A 541 8.68 25.58 33.46
N LYS A 542 9.68 25.07 32.73
CA LYS A 542 9.71 25.03 31.27
C LYS A 542 9.03 23.77 30.74
N GLU A 543 8.53 23.82 29.51
CA GLU A 543 7.94 22.65 28.83
C GLU A 543 9.01 21.95 27.99
N ASP A 544 9.21 20.65 28.20
CA ASP A 544 10.06 19.78 27.38
C ASP A 544 9.19 18.75 26.65
N MET A 545 9.49 18.45 25.38
CA MET A 545 8.81 17.36 24.66
C MET A 545 9.24 16.01 25.21
N GLN A 546 8.25 15.19 25.60
CA GLN A 546 8.48 13.92 26.28
C GLN A 546 7.75 12.78 25.58
N LEU A 547 8.50 11.74 25.21
CA LEU A 547 7.95 10.46 24.78
C LEU A 547 7.48 9.67 26.01
N ARG A 548 6.28 9.12 25.92
CA ARG A 548 5.78 8.08 26.84
C ARG A 548 5.26 6.89 26.07
N ILE A 549 5.45 5.71 26.66
CA ILE A 549 4.87 4.45 26.21
C ILE A 549 4.12 3.88 27.41
N ASP A 550 2.82 3.66 27.26
CA ASP A 550 1.89 3.22 28.32
C ASP A 550 1.99 4.08 29.60
N GLY A 551 2.09 5.40 29.42
CA GLY A 551 2.24 6.37 30.51
C GLY A 551 3.65 6.49 31.10
N ARG A 552 4.54 5.54 30.82
CA ARG A 552 5.93 5.55 31.30
C ARG A 552 6.80 6.44 30.41
N VAL A 553 7.57 7.33 31.03
CA VAL A 553 8.58 8.14 30.34
C VAL A 553 9.66 7.25 29.72
N THR A 554 9.91 7.44 28.43
CA THR A 554 10.83 6.63 27.63
C THR A 554 11.77 7.56 26.85
N ALA A 555 13.05 7.20 26.76
CA ALA A 555 14.02 7.96 25.97
C ALA A 555 13.81 7.68 24.48
N LEU A 556 13.64 8.75 23.69
CA LEU A 556 13.58 8.67 22.23
C LEU A 556 15.01 8.55 21.67
N THR A 557 15.32 7.44 21.00
CA THR A 557 16.67 7.16 20.49
C THR A 557 16.62 6.54 19.09
N ALA A 558 17.74 6.60 18.36
CA ALA A 558 17.86 5.98 17.03
C ALA A 558 17.77 4.44 17.04
N THR A 559 17.87 3.79 18.21
CA THR A 559 17.61 2.35 18.34
C THR A 559 16.11 2.11 18.46
N PRO A 560 15.49 1.32 17.55
CA PRO A 560 14.06 1.02 17.61
C PRO A 560 13.63 0.33 18.92
N ILE A 561 12.52 0.81 19.48
CA ILE A 561 11.84 0.23 20.64
C ILE A 561 10.67 -0.61 20.11
N PRO A 562 10.74 -1.96 20.14
CA PRO A 562 9.72 -2.81 19.55
C PRO A 562 8.43 -2.81 20.39
N LEU A 563 7.29 -2.71 19.70
CA LEU A 563 5.92 -2.72 20.28
C LEU A 563 5.09 -3.94 19.82
N GLY A 564 5.77 -5.01 19.40
CA GLY A 564 5.15 -6.25 18.90
C GLY A 564 4.69 -6.16 17.45
N GLY A 565 4.41 -7.30 16.81
CA GLY A 565 3.86 -7.36 15.45
C GLY A 565 4.71 -6.71 14.34
N GLY A 566 5.99 -6.46 14.58
CA GLY A 566 6.87 -5.68 13.69
C GLY A 566 6.82 -4.16 13.90
N ALA A 567 5.89 -3.66 14.71
CA ALA A 567 5.76 -2.25 15.05
C ALA A 567 6.87 -1.78 16.01
N TYR A 568 7.27 -0.51 15.90
CA TYR A 568 8.30 0.08 16.76
C TYR A 568 8.19 1.61 16.86
N VAL A 569 8.87 2.18 17.86
CA VAL A 569 9.12 3.63 17.99
C VAL A 569 10.64 3.90 17.92
N ALA A 570 11.07 4.90 17.16
CA ALA A 570 12.47 5.31 17.03
C ALA A 570 12.59 6.84 16.87
N LEU A 571 13.80 7.37 16.99
CA LEU A 571 14.11 8.74 16.58
C LEU A 571 14.12 8.82 15.04
N ALA A 572 13.37 9.76 14.47
CA ALA A 572 13.32 10.01 13.04
C ALA A 572 14.71 10.39 12.48
N ALA A 573 15.05 9.85 11.30
CA ALA A 573 16.38 9.99 10.71
C ALA A 573 16.66 11.39 10.12
N ALA A 574 15.62 12.15 9.76
CA ALA A 574 15.69 13.51 9.24
C ALA A 574 14.82 14.44 10.12
N GLY A 575 15.16 15.72 10.19
CA GLY A 575 14.43 16.75 10.97
C GLY A 575 14.54 16.65 12.50
N GLY A 576 14.65 15.44 13.04
CA GLY A 576 14.61 15.15 14.47
C GLY A 576 13.17 15.11 14.98
N GLY A 577 12.75 13.97 15.53
CA GLY A 577 11.36 13.76 15.94
C GLY A 577 11.08 12.31 16.27
N MET A 578 9.81 11.99 16.56
CA MET A 578 9.37 10.63 16.82
C MET A 578 8.98 9.96 15.49
N HIS A 579 9.51 8.77 15.25
CA HIS A 579 9.12 7.89 14.15
C HIS A 579 8.45 6.65 14.72
N VAL A 580 7.31 6.25 14.15
CA VAL A 580 6.52 5.09 14.58
C VAL A 580 6.09 4.28 13.37
N VAL A 581 6.49 3.01 13.32
CA VAL A 581 5.99 2.05 12.32
C VAL A 581 4.92 1.18 12.98
N PHE A 582 3.78 1.03 12.30
CA PHE A 582 2.63 0.25 12.76
C PHE A 582 2.61 -1.15 12.11
N SER A 583 1.86 -2.07 12.72
CA SER A 583 1.74 -3.46 12.24
C SER A 583 0.97 -3.61 10.93
N ASP A 584 0.16 -2.63 10.55
CA ASP A 584 -0.54 -2.57 9.26
C ASP A 584 0.27 -1.92 8.13
N GLY A 585 1.52 -1.53 8.41
CA GLY A 585 2.44 -0.90 7.47
C GLY A 585 2.39 0.63 7.46
N SER A 586 1.44 1.25 8.17
CA SER A 586 1.44 2.71 8.34
C SER A 586 2.72 3.19 9.01
N ASP A 587 3.14 4.41 8.68
CA ASP A 587 4.34 5.06 9.20
C ASP A 587 3.98 6.49 9.65
N LEU A 588 4.30 6.85 10.88
CA LEU A 588 4.09 8.19 11.46
C LEU A 588 5.44 8.82 11.77
N VAL A 589 5.67 10.02 11.23
CA VAL A 589 6.75 10.91 11.65
C VAL A 589 6.12 12.14 12.30
N ALA A 590 6.59 12.46 13.51
CA ALA A 590 6.11 13.60 14.28
C ALA A 590 7.30 14.49 14.68
N THR A 591 7.39 15.67 14.06
CA THR A 591 8.57 16.56 14.06
C THR A 591 8.32 17.78 14.94
N PRO A 592 8.84 17.81 16.19
CA PRO A 592 8.56 18.86 17.15
C PRO A 592 9.50 20.05 16.99
N ARG A 593 8.99 21.25 17.24
CA ARG A 593 9.72 22.51 17.13
C ARG A 593 9.33 23.44 18.27
N PHE A 594 10.28 24.25 18.74
CA PHE A 594 10.04 25.17 19.84
C PHE A 594 10.02 26.63 19.36
N TRP A 595 8.84 27.23 19.40
CA TRP A 595 8.62 28.63 19.10
C TRP A 595 9.08 29.49 20.30
N ALA A 596 10.34 29.90 20.29
CA ALA A 596 11.01 30.46 21.45
C ALA A 596 10.38 31.75 21.99
N SER A 597 9.83 32.63 21.15
CA SER A 597 9.27 33.92 21.57
C SER A 597 7.88 33.82 22.23
N GLN A 598 7.12 32.75 21.96
CA GLN A 598 5.84 32.44 22.61
C GLN A 598 5.91 31.23 23.56
N GLY A 599 7.07 30.57 23.60
CA GLY A 599 7.36 29.38 24.38
C GLY A 599 6.53 28.14 24.01
N TYR A 600 5.92 28.09 22.81
CA TYR A 600 5.12 26.93 22.39
C TYR A 600 6.03 25.83 21.87
N TRP A 601 5.73 24.59 22.22
CA TRP A 601 6.04 23.48 21.32
C TRP A 601 4.94 23.37 20.28
N TYR A 602 5.32 23.19 19.02
CA TYR A 602 4.43 22.77 17.95
C TYR A 602 5.00 21.53 17.26
N ILE A 603 4.17 20.77 16.54
CA ILE A 603 4.56 19.49 15.95
C ILE A 603 3.92 19.29 14.58
N ASP A 604 4.75 19.00 13.58
CA ASP A 604 4.29 18.57 12.27
C ASP A 604 4.04 17.05 12.32
N ILE A 605 2.91 16.59 11.77
CA ILE A 605 2.48 15.18 11.78
C ILE A 605 2.39 14.70 10.33
N ASP A 606 3.28 13.81 9.92
CA ASP A 606 3.26 13.15 8.61
C ASP A 606 2.89 11.67 8.81
N ILE A 607 1.87 11.18 8.09
CA ILE A 607 1.49 9.76 8.08
C ILE A 607 1.59 9.24 6.65
N THR A 608 2.43 8.23 6.43
CA THR A 608 2.66 7.61 5.12
C THR A 608 2.35 6.12 5.11
N ASN A 609 2.27 5.52 3.92
CA ASN A 609 2.02 4.10 3.69
C ASN A 609 0.75 3.54 4.39
N THR A 610 -0.23 4.39 4.71
CA THR A 610 -1.37 3.98 5.54
C THR A 610 -2.58 3.53 4.71
N PRO A 611 -3.22 2.41 5.05
CA PRO A 611 -4.51 2.00 4.48
C PRO A 611 -5.70 2.74 5.14
N ALA A 612 -5.48 3.49 6.22
CA ALA A 612 -6.53 4.21 6.93
C ALA A 612 -7.20 5.30 6.08
N ARG A 613 -8.49 5.55 6.31
CA ARG A 613 -9.34 6.45 5.49
C ARG A 613 -10.27 7.35 6.30
N GLU A 614 -10.13 7.38 7.62
CA GLU A 614 -11.07 8.01 8.57
C GLU A 614 -10.33 8.93 9.54
N GLY A 615 -11.02 9.92 10.11
CA GLY A 615 -10.42 10.98 10.92
C GLY A 615 -10.50 12.34 10.21
N ILE A 616 -9.94 13.39 10.82
CA ILE A 616 -9.87 14.70 10.17
C ILE A 616 -8.97 14.71 8.93
N ALA A 617 -7.98 13.80 8.86
CA ALA A 617 -7.19 13.52 7.66
C ALA A 617 -7.83 12.48 6.71
N GLY A 618 -9.04 12.02 7.01
CA GLY A 618 -9.74 10.96 6.28
C GLY A 618 -10.09 11.30 4.83
N HIS A 619 -10.59 10.31 4.08
CA HIS A 619 -10.87 10.44 2.66
C HIS A 619 -12.09 11.34 2.39
N VAL A 620 -11.93 12.38 1.57
CA VAL A 620 -13.03 13.27 1.18
C VAL A 620 -13.72 12.72 -0.07
N LEU A 621 -15.02 12.42 0.01
CA LEU A 621 -15.79 11.91 -1.13
C LEU A 621 -16.24 13.03 -2.08
N ALA A 622 -16.42 12.69 -3.36
CA ALA A 622 -16.85 13.64 -4.37
C ALA A 622 -18.21 14.29 -4.02
N GLY A 623 -18.22 15.62 -3.91
CA GLY A 623 -19.39 16.41 -3.52
C GLY A 623 -19.46 16.78 -2.04
N ASP A 624 -18.65 16.16 -1.18
CA ASP A 624 -18.44 16.60 0.20
C ASP A 624 -17.32 17.66 0.25
N TRP A 625 -17.36 18.50 1.29
CA TRP A 625 -16.28 19.44 1.61
C TRP A 625 -15.23 18.84 2.55
N LEU A 626 -15.66 18.00 3.48
CA LEU A 626 -14.87 17.46 4.58
C LEU A 626 -14.98 15.94 4.61
N PRO A 627 -14.04 15.23 5.27
CA PRO A 627 -14.18 13.81 5.56
C PRO A 627 -15.51 13.51 6.27
N ARG A 628 -16.01 12.29 6.12
CA ARG A 628 -17.25 11.85 6.81
C ARG A 628 -17.09 11.87 8.32
N ALA A 629 -18.20 11.92 9.04
CA ALA A 629 -18.22 11.67 10.48
C ALA A 629 -17.96 10.17 10.77
N PRO A 630 -17.65 9.78 12.03
CA PRO A 630 -17.47 8.37 12.39
C PRO A 630 -18.68 7.46 12.10
N ASP A 631 -19.88 8.01 12.01
CA ASP A 631 -21.11 7.28 11.65
C ASP A 631 -21.37 7.22 10.12
N GLY A 632 -20.47 7.76 9.30
CA GLY A 632 -20.59 7.86 7.84
C GLY A 632 -21.42 9.05 7.33
N SER A 633 -21.97 9.89 8.21
CA SER A 633 -22.76 11.05 7.82
C SER A 633 -21.92 12.13 7.09
N SER A 634 -22.59 12.84 6.17
CA SER A 634 -22.00 13.90 5.34
C SER A 634 -22.17 15.27 6.01
N PHE A 635 -21.13 16.11 5.91
CA PHE A 635 -21.21 17.54 6.22
C PHE A 635 -21.67 18.40 5.03
N GLY A 636 -21.92 17.77 3.88
CA GLY A 636 -22.34 18.39 2.62
C GLY A 636 -21.22 19.08 1.85
N ALA A 637 -21.61 19.74 0.76
CA ALA A 637 -20.75 20.64 0.01
C ALA A 637 -20.44 21.92 0.81
N MET A 638 -19.34 22.60 0.49
CA MET A 638 -18.86 23.76 1.27
C MET A 638 -19.93 24.86 1.33
N PRO A 639 -20.41 25.27 2.53
CA PRO A 639 -21.44 26.28 2.65
C PRO A 639 -21.00 27.63 2.06
N GLY A 640 -21.88 28.26 1.27
CA GLY A 640 -21.64 29.62 0.76
C GLY A 640 -21.48 30.67 1.86
N PRO A 641 -22.43 30.79 2.81
CA PRO A 641 -22.34 31.75 3.92
C PRO A 641 -21.19 31.41 4.89
N LEU A 642 -20.31 32.38 5.15
CA LEU A 642 -19.13 32.19 6.01
C LEU A 642 -19.48 31.78 7.45
N ALA A 643 -20.59 32.29 8.01
CA ALA A 643 -21.04 31.88 9.34
C ALA A 643 -21.44 30.39 9.40
N THR A 644 -22.18 29.90 8.40
CA THR A 644 -22.54 28.47 8.28
C THR A 644 -21.29 27.62 8.05
N ARG A 645 -20.38 28.08 7.19
CA ARG A 645 -19.10 27.42 6.89
C ARG A 645 -18.25 27.26 8.16
N HIS A 646 -18.15 28.31 8.97
CA HIS A 646 -17.46 28.30 10.25
C HIS A 646 -18.06 27.29 11.24
N VAL A 647 -19.39 27.24 11.38
CA VAL A 647 -20.10 26.28 12.26
C VAL A 647 -19.88 24.84 11.78
N VAL A 648 -20.01 24.58 10.49
CA VAL A 648 -19.82 23.22 9.93
C VAL A 648 -18.42 22.71 10.20
N LEU A 649 -17.37 23.50 9.91
CA LEU A 649 -15.98 23.08 10.11
C LEU A 649 -15.57 23.02 11.58
N ASN A 650 -15.70 24.13 12.32
CA ASN A 650 -15.05 24.28 13.61
C ASN A 650 -15.91 23.83 14.80
N GLN A 651 -17.20 23.54 14.58
CA GLN A 651 -18.10 23.04 15.61
C GLN A 651 -18.63 21.66 15.24
N THR A 652 -19.37 21.52 14.13
CA THR A 652 -20.05 20.26 13.78
C THR A 652 -19.07 19.14 13.41
N PHE A 653 -18.14 19.41 12.50
CA PHE A 653 -17.08 18.47 12.10
C PHE A 653 -16.06 18.28 13.21
N ALA A 654 -15.63 19.37 13.85
CA ALA A 654 -14.73 19.31 15.00
C ALA A 654 -15.27 18.41 16.12
N ASP A 655 -16.52 18.56 16.53
CA ASP A 655 -17.11 17.78 17.61
C ASP A 655 -17.39 16.31 17.22
N ALA A 656 -17.54 16.00 15.92
CA ALA A 656 -17.67 14.63 15.43
C ALA A 656 -16.35 13.84 15.55
N TRP A 657 -15.20 14.50 15.40
CA TRP A 657 -13.87 13.90 15.48
C TRP A 657 -13.11 14.22 16.79
N ARG A 658 -13.78 14.90 17.74
CA ARG A 658 -13.18 15.31 19.02
C ARG A 658 -12.98 14.13 19.94
N VAL A 659 -11.77 14.00 20.45
CA VAL A 659 -11.37 13.02 21.45
C VAL A 659 -12.09 13.29 22.77
N THR A 660 -12.60 12.21 23.38
CA THR A 660 -13.27 12.23 24.68
C THR A 660 -12.35 11.69 25.77
N SER A 661 -12.65 11.93 27.04
CA SER A 661 -11.88 11.35 28.15
C SER A 661 -11.87 9.82 28.17
N ALA A 662 -12.80 9.17 27.46
CA ALA A 662 -12.87 7.71 27.31
C ALA A 662 -12.09 7.18 26.09
N THR A 663 -11.90 8.01 25.06
CA THR A 663 -11.18 7.64 23.82
C THR A 663 -9.77 8.22 23.74
N SER A 664 -9.36 9.08 24.67
CA SER A 664 -8.06 9.74 24.62
C SER A 664 -6.86 8.80 24.74
N LEU A 665 -5.92 8.99 23.82
CA LEU A 665 -4.61 8.36 23.84
C LEU A 665 -3.56 9.21 24.59
N PHE A 666 -3.89 10.42 25.04
CA PHE A 666 -2.92 11.30 25.71
C PHE A 666 -2.67 10.94 27.19
N ASP A 667 -1.51 11.36 27.70
CA ASP A 667 -1.17 11.35 29.12
C ASP A 667 -1.56 12.68 29.77
N TYR A 668 -2.24 12.61 30.92
CA TYR A 668 -2.69 13.80 31.66
C TYR A 668 -1.98 13.90 33.01
N ALA A 669 -1.78 15.14 33.46
CA ALA A 669 -1.34 15.41 34.82
C ALA A 669 -2.49 15.13 35.80
N THR A 670 -2.17 14.89 37.08
CA THR A 670 -3.18 14.66 38.11
C THR A 670 -4.20 15.81 38.14
N GLY A 671 -5.48 15.49 37.94
CA GLY A 671 -6.57 16.48 37.90
C GLY A 671 -6.77 17.18 36.56
N THR A 672 -6.08 16.79 35.48
CA THR A 672 -6.33 17.28 34.13
C THR A 672 -6.93 16.21 33.20
N SER A 673 -7.52 16.65 32.09
CA SER A 673 -8.19 15.81 31.07
C SER A 673 -8.27 16.56 29.72
N THR A 674 -8.96 15.97 28.73
CA THR A 674 -9.30 16.61 27.45
C THR A 674 -9.92 18.01 27.61
N ALA A 675 -10.67 18.24 28.70
CA ALA A 675 -11.33 19.51 29.01
C ALA A 675 -10.33 20.67 29.25
N ASN A 676 -9.08 20.38 29.62
CA ASN A 676 -8.06 21.41 29.82
C ASN A 676 -7.46 21.92 28.50
N PHE A 677 -7.72 21.23 27.39
CA PHE A 677 -7.21 21.56 26.06
C PHE A 677 -8.32 21.89 25.05
N THR A 678 -9.60 21.79 25.47
CA THR A 678 -10.76 21.96 24.60
C THR A 678 -11.43 23.32 24.83
N ASP A 679 -11.47 24.15 23.79
CA ASP A 679 -12.32 25.35 23.73
C ASP A 679 -13.29 25.20 22.55
N ARG A 680 -14.55 24.83 22.83
CA ARG A 680 -15.58 24.62 21.80
C ARG A 680 -16.03 25.92 21.10
N ASN A 681 -15.65 27.07 21.63
CA ASN A 681 -15.88 28.37 21.00
C ASN A 681 -14.64 28.88 20.24
N TRP A 682 -13.62 28.02 20.07
CA TRP A 682 -12.42 28.31 19.28
C TRP A 682 -12.46 27.61 17.90
N PRO A 683 -12.13 28.32 16.81
CA PRO A 683 -11.88 29.75 16.76
C PRO A 683 -13.18 30.54 16.99
N ALA A 684 -13.06 31.81 17.38
CA ALA A 684 -14.23 32.67 17.51
C ALA A 684 -14.92 32.88 16.14
N PRO A 685 -16.22 33.25 16.09
CA PRO A 685 -16.90 33.57 14.84
C PRO A 685 -16.12 34.60 13.98
N PRO A 686 -16.18 34.50 12.63
CA PRO A 686 -15.39 35.35 11.76
C PRO A 686 -15.57 36.84 12.06
N GLY A 687 -14.46 37.58 12.16
CA GLY A 687 -14.47 39.00 12.54
C GLY A 687 -14.36 39.28 14.05
N GLN A 688 -14.25 38.26 14.91
CA GLN A 688 -14.06 38.43 16.36
C GLN A 688 -12.60 38.31 16.81
N ALA A 689 -12.30 38.81 18.01
CA ALA A 689 -10.95 38.82 18.57
C ALA A 689 -10.51 37.44 19.09
N CYS A 690 -9.25 37.09 18.84
CA CYS A 690 -8.70 35.78 19.20
C CYS A 690 -8.26 35.74 20.66
N ARG A 691 -9.18 35.30 21.52
CA ARG A 691 -9.02 35.13 22.97
C ARG A 691 -9.57 33.79 23.42
N THR A 692 -8.89 33.16 24.38
CA THR A 692 -9.34 31.93 25.03
C THR A 692 -9.16 32.05 26.55
N THR A 693 -9.81 31.18 27.32
CA THR A 693 -9.64 31.05 28.77
C THR A 693 -8.78 29.85 29.16
N LEU A 694 -8.34 29.03 28.20
CA LEU A 694 -7.48 27.87 28.44
C LEU A 694 -6.14 28.26 29.08
N GLN A 695 -5.60 27.34 29.87
CA GLN A 695 -4.34 27.52 30.60
C GLN A 695 -3.23 26.63 30.01
N PRO A 696 -1.96 27.08 30.03
CA PRO A 696 -1.48 28.36 30.54
C PRO A 696 -1.80 29.53 29.59
N VAL A 697 -2.28 30.65 30.13
CA VAL A 697 -2.46 31.88 29.35
C VAL A 697 -1.10 32.40 28.86
N ARG A 698 -0.94 32.50 27.55
CA ARG A 698 0.23 33.07 26.87
C ARG A 698 -0.11 34.45 26.29
N PRO A 699 0.86 35.39 26.20
CA PRO A 699 0.61 36.72 25.65
C PRO A 699 0.07 36.68 24.22
N PRO A 700 -0.89 37.54 23.85
CA PRO A 700 -1.34 37.63 22.46
C PRO A 700 -0.29 38.24 21.53
N LEU A 701 -0.17 37.71 20.32
CA LEU A 701 0.62 38.30 19.24
C LEU A 701 0.04 39.66 18.84
N THR A 702 0.87 40.69 18.74
CA THR A 702 0.42 42.07 18.55
C THR A 702 0.44 42.56 17.10
N THR A 703 1.24 41.94 16.23
CA THR A 703 1.51 42.40 14.86
C THR A 703 1.74 41.23 13.90
N MET A 704 1.18 41.33 12.68
CA MET A 704 1.54 40.46 11.56
C MET A 704 2.88 40.88 10.93
N GLN A 705 3.59 39.93 10.31
CA GLN A 705 4.92 40.14 9.69
C GLN A 705 4.97 39.71 8.19
N PRO A 706 4.13 40.27 7.29
CA PRO A 706 4.06 39.81 5.91
C PRO A 706 5.37 39.99 5.11
N GLN A 707 6.20 40.99 5.45
CA GLN A 707 7.52 41.17 4.81
C GLN A 707 8.49 40.06 5.23
N LEU A 708 8.45 39.62 6.49
CA LEU A 708 9.25 38.49 6.97
C LEU A 708 8.82 37.20 6.25
N ALA A 709 7.52 36.99 6.09
CA ALA A 709 6.95 35.83 5.43
C ALA A 709 7.41 35.70 3.97
N LEU A 710 7.31 36.77 3.19
CA LEU A 710 7.81 36.80 1.80
C LEU A 710 9.33 36.53 1.71
N GLN A 711 10.10 36.90 2.72
CA GLN A 711 11.54 36.63 2.76
C GLN A 711 11.88 35.20 3.21
N ALA A 712 11.18 34.67 4.21
CA ALA A 712 11.42 33.34 4.78
C ALA A 712 10.95 32.22 3.86
N CYS A 713 9.79 32.39 3.22
CA CYS A 713 9.14 31.37 2.40
C CYS A 713 9.63 31.31 0.96
N ARG A 714 10.49 32.24 0.52
CA ARG A 714 10.98 32.37 -0.87
C ARG A 714 11.61 31.12 -1.52
N ALA A 715 11.93 30.10 -0.74
CA ALA A 715 12.55 28.85 -1.17
C ALA A 715 11.57 27.65 -1.17
N VAL A 716 10.29 27.89 -0.85
CA VAL A 716 9.22 26.92 -0.99
C VAL A 716 8.69 27.01 -2.43
N GLU A 717 8.97 26.00 -3.25
CA GLU A 717 8.66 26.01 -4.68
C GLU A 717 7.22 25.59 -5.02
N ASP A 718 6.57 24.83 -4.15
CA ASP A 718 5.18 24.40 -4.32
C ASP A 718 4.22 25.53 -3.94
N ASP A 719 3.35 25.95 -4.87
CA ASP A 719 2.44 27.09 -4.69
C ASP A 719 1.52 26.97 -3.46
N THR A 720 1.07 25.75 -3.13
CA THR A 720 0.20 25.47 -1.97
C THR A 720 0.99 25.62 -0.68
N LYS A 721 2.13 24.94 -0.57
CA LYS A 721 3.03 25.04 0.59
C LYS A 721 3.57 26.45 0.78
N HIS A 722 3.83 27.18 -0.32
CA HIS A 722 4.27 28.57 -0.26
C HIS A 722 3.16 29.49 0.29
N ALA A 723 1.91 29.28 -0.12
CA ALA A 723 0.77 30.02 0.41
C ALA A 723 0.54 29.76 1.91
N HIS A 724 0.65 28.51 2.37
CA HIS A 724 0.64 28.14 3.80
C HIS A 724 1.79 28.82 4.53
N CYS A 725 3.05 28.56 4.15
CA CYS A 725 4.24 29.19 4.73
C CYS A 725 4.10 30.72 4.89
N VAL A 726 3.62 31.41 3.85
CA VAL A 726 3.45 32.87 3.90
C VAL A 726 2.37 33.26 4.92
N PHE A 727 1.30 32.48 5.07
CA PHE A 727 0.29 32.68 6.11
C PHE A 727 0.88 32.47 7.51
N ASP A 728 1.50 31.31 7.80
CA ASP A 728 2.08 30.99 9.11
C ASP A 728 3.07 32.05 9.56
N VAL A 729 4.05 32.39 8.73
CA VAL A 729 5.09 33.38 9.09
C VAL A 729 4.50 34.79 9.18
N THR A 730 3.42 35.09 8.45
CA THR A 730 2.69 36.37 8.60
C THR A 730 1.98 36.45 9.94
N VAL A 731 1.33 35.38 10.40
CA VAL A 731 0.52 35.35 11.63
C VAL A 731 1.41 35.17 12.87
N THR A 732 2.36 34.24 12.84
CA THR A 732 3.29 33.97 13.94
C THR A 732 4.36 35.06 14.07
N GLY A 733 4.86 35.57 12.94
CA GLY A 733 6.02 36.45 12.93
C GLY A 733 7.35 35.75 13.25
N ASP A 734 7.42 34.42 13.10
CA ASP A 734 8.64 33.64 13.28
C ASP A 734 9.02 32.92 11.97
N ALA A 735 10.22 33.21 11.46
CA ALA A 735 10.74 32.62 10.23
C ALA A 735 11.05 31.12 10.36
N ASP A 736 11.15 30.58 11.59
CA ASP A 736 11.41 29.15 11.81
C ASP A 736 10.23 28.26 11.39
N PHE A 737 9.01 28.81 11.27
CA PHE A 737 7.87 28.13 10.66
C PHE A 737 8.11 27.80 9.18
N ALA A 738 8.85 28.64 8.45
CA ALA A 738 9.15 28.38 7.03
C ALA A 738 9.94 27.07 6.81
N ARG A 739 10.69 26.60 7.81
CA ARG A 739 11.38 25.29 7.76
C ARG A 739 10.42 24.09 7.74
N GLY A 740 9.11 24.29 7.97
CA GLY A 740 8.07 23.25 7.84
C GLY A 740 7.75 22.91 6.38
N TYR A 741 7.91 23.92 5.52
CA TYR A 741 7.52 23.86 4.12
C TYR A 741 8.69 23.58 3.17
N LEU A 742 9.91 23.65 3.69
CA LEU A 742 11.13 23.26 2.97
C LEU A 742 11.33 21.74 3.05
N PRO A 743 11.89 21.09 2.01
CA PRO A 743 12.34 19.72 2.11
C PRO A 743 13.31 19.54 3.29
N ALA A 744 13.25 18.39 3.95
CA ALA A 744 14.28 18.02 4.92
C ALA A 744 15.63 17.94 4.19
N ASP A 745 16.60 18.72 4.68
CA ASP A 745 17.90 19.01 4.11
C ASP A 745 17.93 19.90 2.85
N GLY A 746 18.73 20.96 2.91
CA GLY A 746 18.74 22.09 1.97
C GLY A 746 19.38 21.79 0.60
N ALA A 747 18.75 20.94 -0.20
CA ALA A 747 19.00 20.86 -1.64
C ALA A 747 18.39 22.09 -2.33
N ALA A 748 19.23 23.00 -2.82
CA ALA A 748 18.76 24.15 -3.60
C ALA A 748 18.19 23.69 -4.95
N GLY A 749 16.86 23.73 -5.08
CA GLY A 749 16.16 23.54 -6.34
C GLY A 749 16.57 24.58 -7.38
N GLY A 750 16.81 24.12 -8.62
CA GLY A 750 16.91 24.99 -9.77
C GLY A 750 15.49 25.34 -10.24
N PRO A 751 15.23 26.59 -10.69
CA PRO A 751 13.87 27.10 -10.83
C PRO A 751 13.02 26.28 -11.81
N ALA A 752 11.87 25.82 -11.33
CA ALA A 752 10.85 25.19 -12.14
C ALA A 752 10.36 26.14 -13.26
N ARG A 753 10.22 25.61 -14.49
CA ARG A 753 9.66 26.35 -15.63
C ARG A 753 8.13 26.18 -15.67
N PRO A 754 7.35 27.23 -16.00
CA PRO A 754 5.90 27.16 -15.95
C PRO A 754 5.31 26.23 -17.01
N VAL A 755 4.28 25.48 -16.62
CA VAL A 755 3.50 24.63 -17.52
C VAL A 755 2.67 25.51 -18.46
N GLY A 756 2.95 25.43 -19.75
CA GLY A 756 2.15 26.10 -20.78
C GLY A 756 0.79 25.43 -20.95
N LYS A 757 -0.27 26.24 -20.99
CA LYS A 757 -1.60 25.78 -21.42
C LYS A 757 -1.58 25.35 -22.88
N ASN A 758 -2.17 24.20 -23.18
CA ASN A 758 -2.92 23.88 -24.40
C ASN A 758 -3.84 22.70 -24.08
#